data_AF-A0A8S9QRT9-F1
#
_entry.id   AF-A0A8S9QRT9-F1
#
_cell.length_a   1.000
_cell.length_b   1.000
_cell.length_c   1.000
_cell.angle_alpha   90.00
_cell.angle_beta   90.00
_cell.angle_gamma   90.00
#
_symmetry.space_group_name_H-M   'P 1'
#
loop_
_entity.id
_entity.type
_entity.pdbx_description
1 polymer ?
#
loop_
_entity_poly.entity_id
_entity_poly.type
_entity_poly.pdbx_seq_one_letter_code
_entity_poly.pdbx_strand_id
1 'polypeptide(L)'
;MEECRFEKSELQASFMTATPLWYDSWSLCEVADRTRSIQIHHIAGIVYVALPAVEITQPDNLVVLKVAGDGSFSALSTSLPSSEPPPMVNGAIRDLFVSSSLHIQSQSILSTQHASNSTPVMEECRFEKSELQASFMTATPLWYDSWSLCEVADRTRSIQIHHIAGIVYVALPAVEITQPDNLVVLKVAGDGSFSALSTSLPSSEPPPMVNGAIRDLFVSSSLHIQSQITQGLEMEERKQVVITGHSTGGAVAAVTALWLLSQPSKPSFRLLCITFGCPLLGNQSLSSSISRSRLAHNFCNVVSIHDLAPRRNDDLWPFGTFLFCSDNGGVCLDNADSVRRMFFILNSTGTPNIEERPRYEHYVSTLSHQFLVSRSFSGGSLSDNSYQAGVALAVESLGFSRDNPSGVSAKECIEAATEITRAPIVRSSELAIELGNVLPSRLEIQWFKDSCDGSPKQLGYYDNFKVMSKREMKVNVSRAKLAKFWDGVIRMLEKNELPFDFHLGKKWVYASQFYQLLAEPLDIAYFYKYVYSRTKGHYMENGNRPKRYLEIDKWWKEKGEPHKEKGARTRYASTTQDTCFWAKLEEAKECLDDMKSESIDEQRRYLLWKRIVGFERYAETLVKMKEVSVDVLARNSSYSVWVERLSEFKIKKGNMVADDAMEF
;
A
#
# COMPACT_ATOMS: atom_id res chain seq x y z
N MET A 1 -8.08 8.00 16.58
CA MET A 1 -6.66 7.75 16.94
C MET A 1 -6.30 6.26 17.03
N GLU A 2 -7.24 5.33 17.24
CA GLU A 2 -6.90 3.90 17.34
C GLU A 2 -6.70 3.16 16.01
N GLU A 3 -7.19 3.69 14.88
CA GLU A 3 -7.09 3.01 13.57
C GLU A 3 -5.82 3.34 12.76
N CYS A 4 -5.09 4.40 13.13
CA CYS A 4 -3.79 4.74 12.55
C CYS A 4 -2.70 4.62 13.62
N ARG A 5 -2.41 3.40 14.08
CA ARG A 5 -1.12 3.16 14.74
C ARG A 5 -0.04 3.27 13.67
N PHE A 6 0.62 4.42 13.59
CA PHE A 6 1.86 4.57 12.84
C PHE A 6 2.81 3.45 13.31
N GLU A 7 3.20 2.54 12.41
CA GLU A 7 3.95 1.32 12.76
C GLU A 7 5.35 1.61 13.36
N LYS A 8 5.78 2.88 13.42
CA LYS A 8 7.07 3.33 13.98
C LYS A 8 6.90 4.57 14.87
N SER A 9 7.56 4.55 16.02
CA SER A 9 7.62 5.66 16.99
C SER A 9 8.15 6.96 16.38
N GLU A 10 9.05 6.86 15.40
CA GLU A 10 9.65 8.00 14.69
C GLU A 10 8.64 8.73 13.80
N LEU A 11 7.79 8.00 13.07
CA LEU A 11 6.70 8.58 12.26
C LEU A 11 5.65 9.26 13.15
N GLN A 12 5.35 8.66 14.29
CA GLN A 12 4.45 9.23 15.28
C GLN A 12 5.06 10.50 15.90
N ALA A 13 6.35 10.50 16.22
CA ALA A 13 7.07 11.66 16.75
C ALA A 13 7.11 12.80 15.72
N SER A 14 7.52 12.55 14.47
CA SER A 14 7.57 13.56 13.41
C SER A 14 6.18 14.14 13.10
N PHE A 15 5.13 13.30 13.11
CA PHE A 15 3.76 13.77 12.96
C PHE A 15 3.34 14.66 14.15
N MET A 16 3.64 14.25 15.39
CA MET A 16 3.32 15.06 16.57
C MET A 16 4.07 16.40 16.56
N THR A 17 5.35 16.43 16.19
CA THR A 17 6.15 17.66 16.14
C THR A 17 5.79 18.58 14.97
N ALA A 18 5.28 18.04 13.87
CA ALA A 18 4.86 18.82 12.70
C ALA A 18 3.44 19.41 12.84
N THR A 19 2.73 19.09 13.92
CA THR A 19 1.41 19.67 14.20
C THR A 19 1.50 20.81 15.20
N PRO A 20 0.78 21.94 14.99
CA PRO A 20 0.68 23.02 15.97
C PRO A 20 0.18 22.56 17.34
N LEU A 21 -0.54 21.43 17.38
CA LEU A 21 -1.09 20.79 18.57
C LEU A 21 -0.05 20.66 19.71
N TRP A 22 1.19 20.28 19.38
CA TRP A 22 2.21 20.05 20.40
C TRP A 22 2.71 21.36 21.03
N TYR A 23 3.00 22.35 20.19
CA TYR A 23 3.44 23.68 20.64
C TYR A 23 2.32 24.39 21.41
N ASP A 24 1.09 24.36 20.91
CA ASP A 24 -0.06 25.00 21.57
C ASP A 24 -0.38 24.30 22.90
N SER A 25 -0.29 22.96 22.96
CA SER A 25 -0.44 22.22 24.22
C SER A 25 0.66 22.56 25.23
N TRP A 26 1.92 22.65 24.78
CA TRP A 26 3.05 23.00 25.64
C TRP A 26 2.94 24.45 26.17
N SER A 27 2.61 25.39 25.30
CA SER A 27 2.35 26.79 25.66
C SER A 27 1.23 26.89 26.69
N LEU A 28 0.15 26.12 26.51
CA LEU A 28 -0.96 26.07 27.47
C LEU A 28 -0.53 25.48 28.82
N CYS A 29 0.34 24.47 28.84
CA CYS A 29 0.96 23.94 30.06
C CYS A 29 1.83 25.00 30.75
N GLU A 30 2.66 25.76 30.03
CA GLU A 30 3.47 26.83 30.63
C GLU A 30 2.61 27.93 31.27
N VAL A 31 1.47 28.25 30.64
CA VAL A 31 0.51 29.19 31.23
C VAL A 31 -0.11 28.57 32.49
N ALA A 32 -0.56 27.32 32.44
CA ALA A 32 -1.14 26.64 33.60
C ALA A 32 -0.16 26.58 34.79
N ASP A 33 1.10 26.25 34.53
CA ASP A 33 2.16 26.21 35.53
C ASP A 33 2.44 27.57 36.15
N ARG A 34 2.50 28.61 35.30
CA ARG A 34 2.75 29.99 35.74
C ARG A 34 1.61 30.54 36.57
N THR A 35 0.37 30.28 36.18
CA THR A 35 -0.83 30.78 36.88
C THR A 35 -1.26 29.87 38.03
N ARG A 36 -0.67 28.68 38.14
CA ARG A 36 -1.07 27.61 39.07
C ARG A 36 -2.58 27.32 38.97
N SER A 37 -3.13 27.42 37.77
CA SER A 37 -4.56 27.25 37.51
C SER A 37 -4.80 26.53 36.19
N ILE A 38 -5.93 25.83 36.13
CA ILE A 38 -6.32 25.05 34.95
C ILE A 38 -6.62 26.01 33.81
N GLN A 39 -6.02 25.73 32.65
CA GLN A 39 -6.28 26.49 31.44
C GLN A 39 -7.15 25.65 30.51
N ILE A 40 -8.25 26.24 30.04
CA ILE A 40 -9.18 25.60 29.10
C ILE A 40 -9.25 26.51 27.87
N HIS A 41 -8.73 26.02 26.75
CA HIS A 41 -8.73 26.75 25.48
C HIS A 41 -9.55 26.00 24.43
N HIS A 42 -10.37 26.73 23.70
CA HIS A 42 -11.11 26.21 22.55
C HIS A 42 -10.41 26.67 21.27
N ILE A 43 -9.77 25.75 20.55
CA ILE A 43 -9.07 26.06 19.30
C ILE A 43 -9.59 25.10 18.23
N ALA A 44 -10.18 25.65 17.15
CA ALA A 44 -10.66 24.89 15.99
C ALA A 44 -11.54 23.67 16.35
N GLY A 45 -12.47 23.83 17.30
CA GLY A 45 -13.37 22.76 17.74
C GLY A 45 -12.70 21.64 18.56
N ILE A 46 -11.50 21.89 19.11
CA ILE A 46 -10.82 21.04 20.10
C ILE A 46 -10.75 21.82 21.42
N VAL A 47 -11.12 21.15 22.51
CA VAL A 47 -10.96 21.68 23.87
C VAL A 47 -9.62 21.18 24.41
N TYR A 48 -8.68 22.09 24.62
CA TYR A 48 -7.43 21.84 25.29
C TYR A 48 -7.61 22.13 26.77
N VAL A 49 -7.21 21.19 27.61
CA VAL A 49 -7.23 21.34 29.06
C VAL A 49 -5.80 21.10 29.56
N ALA A 50 -5.15 22.15 30.06
CA ALA A 50 -3.85 22.04 30.71
C ALA A 50 -4.01 22.15 32.23
N LEU A 51 -3.41 21.20 32.93
CA LEU A 51 -3.37 21.17 34.39
C LEU A 51 -2.00 21.66 34.86
N PRO A 52 -1.92 22.44 35.95
CA PRO A 52 -0.64 22.87 36.49
C PRO A 52 0.17 21.69 37.05
N ALA A 53 1.48 21.75 36.92
CA ALA A 53 2.42 20.83 37.54
C ALA A 53 2.33 20.90 39.07
N VAL A 54 2.31 19.73 39.69
CA VAL A 54 2.31 19.56 41.14
C VAL A 54 3.59 18.87 41.56
N GLU A 55 4.27 19.47 42.53
CA GLU A 55 5.51 18.93 43.07
C GLU A 55 5.20 17.74 43.99
N ILE A 56 5.70 16.56 43.61
CA ILE A 56 5.52 15.33 44.39
C ILE A 56 6.65 15.24 45.41
N THR A 57 6.41 15.78 46.60
CA THR A 57 7.38 15.77 47.70
C THR A 57 7.45 14.43 48.45
N GLN A 58 6.44 13.56 48.27
CA GLN A 58 6.36 12.23 48.86
C GLN A 58 5.93 11.21 47.79
N PRO A 59 6.88 10.58 47.08
CA PRO A 59 6.59 9.63 46.00
C PRO A 59 5.76 8.42 46.47
N ASP A 60 6.03 7.95 47.70
CA ASP A 60 5.44 6.74 48.28
C ASP A 60 4.05 6.95 48.89
N ASN A 61 3.50 8.18 48.83
CA ASN A 61 2.16 8.48 49.33
C ASN A 61 1.08 7.98 48.36
N LEU A 62 0.97 6.66 48.22
CA LEU A 62 -0.05 6.01 47.40
C LEU A 62 -1.37 5.95 48.16
N VAL A 63 -2.41 6.57 47.60
CA VAL A 63 -3.78 6.50 48.10
C VAL A 63 -4.61 5.63 47.18
N VAL A 64 -5.49 4.82 47.77
CA VAL A 64 -6.47 4.06 47.00
C VAL A 64 -7.34 5.04 46.22
N LEU A 65 -7.51 4.82 44.91
CA LEU A 65 -8.54 5.46 44.10
C LEU A 65 -9.91 4.95 44.59
N LYS A 66 -10.36 5.47 45.74
CA LYS A 66 -11.72 5.24 46.21
C LYS A 66 -12.64 5.90 45.20
N VAL A 67 -13.61 5.12 44.71
CA VAL A 67 -14.81 5.61 44.05
C VAL A 67 -15.44 6.61 45.02
N ALA A 68 -15.16 7.90 44.81
CA ALA A 68 -16.03 8.93 45.36
C ALA A 68 -17.45 8.59 44.87
N GLY A 69 -18.45 8.77 45.73
CA GLY A 69 -19.81 8.23 45.59
C GLY A 69 -20.61 8.72 44.37
N ASP A 70 -19.94 9.25 43.36
CA ASP A 70 -20.41 9.87 42.13
C ASP A 70 -19.98 9.12 40.86
N GLY A 71 -19.26 7.98 40.98
CA GLY A 71 -19.10 7.03 39.86
C GLY A 71 -18.02 7.37 38.83
N SER A 72 -17.13 8.31 39.11
CA SER A 72 -16.13 8.85 38.16
C SER A 72 -15.09 7.85 37.63
N PHE A 73 -14.90 6.70 38.29
CA PHE A 73 -13.95 5.64 37.88
C PHE A 73 -14.57 4.24 37.84
N SER A 74 -15.89 4.14 37.68
CA SER A 74 -16.65 2.87 37.73
C SER A 74 -16.12 1.80 36.74
N ALA A 75 -15.58 2.20 35.59
CA ALA A 75 -14.99 1.30 34.59
C ALA A 75 -13.69 0.61 35.05
N LEU A 76 -12.89 1.26 35.91
CA LEU A 76 -11.69 0.66 36.48
C LEU A 76 -12.06 -0.40 37.52
N SER A 77 -13.12 -0.18 38.29
CA SER A 77 -13.61 -1.16 39.26
C SER A 77 -14.28 -2.40 38.63
N THR A 78 -14.81 -2.33 37.40
CA THR A 78 -15.45 -3.47 36.72
C THR A 78 -14.50 -4.35 35.93
N SER A 79 -13.25 -3.92 35.74
CA SER A 79 -12.24 -4.61 34.92
C SER A 79 -11.20 -5.41 35.72
N LEU A 80 -11.23 -5.33 37.06
CA LEU A 80 -10.30 -6.00 37.95
C LEU A 80 -10.86 -7.33 38.49
N PRO A 81 -10.14 -8.47 38.35
CA PRO A 81 -10.45 -9.72 39.05
C PRO A 81 -10.38 -9.53 40.57
N SER A 82 -11.23 -10.24 41.33
CA SER A 82 -11.37 -10.07 42.79
C SER A 82 -10.11 -10.34 43.65
N SER A 83 -9.01 -10.78 43.03
CA SER A 83 -7.75 -11.12 43.68
C SER A 83 -6.65 -10.05 43.57
N GLU A 84 -6.83 -8.98 42.80
CA GLU A 84 -5.81 -7.94 42.63
C GLU A 84 -6.00 -6.75 43.60
N PRO A 85 -4.89 -6.10 44.04
CA PRO A 85 -4.96 -4.92 44.90
C PRO A 85 -5.67 -3.77 44.16
N PRO A 86 -6.42 -2.92 44.88
CA PRO A 86 -7.16 -1.82 44.26
C PRO A 86 -6.19 -0.83 43.60
N PRO A 87 -6.60 -0.14 42.52
CA PRO A 87 -5.76 0.84 41.86
C PRO A 87 -5.39 1.96 42.83
N MET A 88 -4.11 2.30 42.90
CA MET A 88 -3.57 3.35 43.77
C MET A 88 -2.93 4.44 42.92
N VAL A 89 -3.00 5.69 43.39
CA VAL A 89 -2.37 6.85 42.76
C VAL A 89 -1.71 7.70 43.84
N ASN A 90 -0.70 8.50 43.49
CA ASN A 90 -0.11 9.42 44.46
C ASN A 90 -1.15 10.42 45.00
N GLY A 91 -1.16 10.67 46.30
CA GLY A 91 -2.11 11.56 46.97
C GLY A 91 -2.16 12.97 46.38
N ALA A 92 -1.01 13.53 46.00
CA ALA A 92 -0.94 14.85 45.37
C ALA A 92 -1.64 14.90 44.00
N ILE A 93 -1.54 13.81 43.22
CA ILE A 93 -2.21 13.67 41.92
C ILE A 93 -3.72 13.53 42.12
N ARG A 94 -4.16 12.77 43.13
CA ARG A 94 -5.59 12.65 43.46
C ARG A 94 -6.18 14.01 43.83
N ASP A 95 -5.50 14.78 44.66
CA ASP A 95 -6.01 16.06 45.16
C ASP A 95 -6.04 17.11 44.03
N LEU A 96 -5.07 17.08 43.11
CA LEU A 96 -5.11 17.83 41.86
C LEU A 96 -6.33 17.42 41.01
N PHE A 97 -6.59 16.12 40.86
CA PHE A 97 -7.75 15.63 40.10
C PHE A 97 -9.08 16.11 40.70
N VAL A 98 -9.25 16.00 42.03
CA VAL A 98 -10.49 16.40 42.72
C VAL A 98 -10.73 17.91 42.64
N SER A 99 -9.69 18.72 42.80
CA SER A 99 -9.82 20.18 42.63
C SER A 99 -10.10 20.56 41.18
N SER A 100 -9.56 19.80 40.23
CA SER A 100 -9.72 20.06 38.80
C SER A 100 -11.05 19.59 38.21
N SER A 101 -11.57 18.45 38.67
CA SER A 101 -12.84 17.88 38.19
C SER A 101 -14.02 18.82 38.48
N LEU A 102 -14.05 19.44 39.67
CA LEU A 102 -15.05 20.45 40.04
C LEU A 102 -14.99 21.68 39.13
N HIS A 103 -13.79 22.14 38.79
CA HIS A 103 -13.60 23.30 37.90
C HIS A 103 -14.06 22.99 36.46
N ILE A 104 -13.68 21.83 35.93
CA ILE A 104 -14.07 21.36 34.58
C ILE A 104 -15.59 21.14 34.49
N GLN A 105 -16.22 20.57 35.52
CA GLN A 105 -17.68 20.39 35.57
C GLN A 105 -18.44 21.72 35.62
N SER A 106 -17.90 22.72 36.32
CA SER A 106 -18.54 24.05 36.42
C SER A 106 -18.52 24.86 35.11
N GLN A 107 -17.64 24.53 34.17
CA GLN A 107 -17.50 25.23 32.88
C GLN A 107 -18.37 24.65 31.75
N SER A 108 -19.35 23.79 32.06
CA SER A 108 -20.32 23.26 31.07
C SER A 108 -19.68 22.50 29.89
N ILE A 109 -18.52 21.88 30.06
CA ILE A 109 -17.90 21.02 29.03
C ILE A 109 -18.76 19.75 28.78
N LEU A 110 -19.62 19.39 29.74
CA LEU A 110 -20.49 18.21 29.71
C LEU A 110 -21.96 18.51 29.34
N SER A 111 -22.33 19.73 28.93
CA SER A 111 -23.71 19.98 28.47
C SER A 111 -23.95 19.39 27.09
N THR A 112 -24.20 18.08 27.02
CA THR A 112 -24.93 17.49 25.91
C THR A 112 -26.36 18.03 25.95
N GLN A 113 -26.62 19.15 25.28
CA GLN A 113 -27.99 19.47 24.89
C GLN A 113 -28.47 18.36 23.95
N HIS A 114 -29.52 17.67 24.38
CA HIS A 114 -30.32 16.77 23.56
C HIS A 114 -30.85 17.53 22.34
N ALA A 115 -30.12 17.48 21.22
CA ALA A 115 -30.67 17.74 19.91
C ALA A 115 -31.34 16.46 19.41
N SER A 116 -32.65 16.54 19.28
CA SER A 116 -33.57 15.53 18.77
C SER A 116 -33.23 15.03 17.35
N ASN A 117 -33.37 13.73 17.13
CA ASN A 117 -33.64 13.04 15.85
C ASN A 117 -32.89 13.53 14.60
N SER A 118 -31.57 13.49 14.65
CA SER A 118 -30.77 13.14 13.47
C SER A 118 -29.75 12.09 13.91
N THR A 119 -29.62 11.01 13.14
CA THR A 119 -28.53 10.05 13.30
C THR A 119 -27.22 10.82 13.42
N PRO A 120 -26.35 10.54 14.42
CA PRO A 120 -25.06 11.17 14.46
C PRO A 120 -24.30 10.65 13.23
N VAL A 121 -24.23 11.49 12.21
CA VAL A 121 -23.20 11.35 11.19
C VAL A 121 -21.92 11.45 12.00
N MET A 122 -21.18 10.33 12.07
CA MET A 122 -19.86 10.32 12.64
C MET A 122 -19.08 11.41 11.91
N GLU A 123 -18.84 12.53 12.59
CA GLU A 123 -18.14 13.65 12.01
C GLU A 123 -16.69 13.22 11.88
N GLU A 124 -16.35 12.60 10.74
CA GLU A 124 -15.02 12.11 10.38
C GLU A 124 -14.07 13.29 10.19
N CYS A 125 -13.68 13.83 11.33
CA CYS A 125 -12.51 14.64 11.56
C CYS A 125 -11.36 13.67 11.88
N ARG A 126 -10.10 13.80 11.46
CA ARG A 126 -9.24 14.89 10.98
C ARG A 126 -7.96 14.15 10.52
N PHE A 127 -7.50 14.23 9.27
CA PHE A 127 -6.33 15.00 8.85
C PHE A 127 -6.01 14.60 7.41
N GLU A 128 -6.61 15.29 6.44
CA GLU A 128 -6.17 15.19 5.04
C GLU A 128 -6.52 16.50 4.36
N LYS A 129 -5.50 17.33 4.21
CA LYS A 129 -5.52 18.62 3.55
C LYS A 129 -4.20 18.63 2.83
N SER A 130 -4.20 18.77 1.53
CA SER A 130 -3.02 18.98 0.69
C SER A 130 -1.88 19.79 1.35
N GLU A 131 -2.22 20.76 2.19
CA GLU A 131 -1.32 21.53 3.06
C GLU A 131 -0.64 20.74 4.20
N LEU A 132 -1.34 19.86 4.92
CA LEU A 132 -0.75 19.03 5.96
C LEU A 132 0.23 18.02 5.36
N GLN A 133 -0.12 17.45 4.21
CA GLN A 133 0.79 16.59 3.46
C GLN A 133 2.05 17.36 3.07
N ALA A 134 1.90 18.59 2.57
CA ALA A 134 3.03 19.48 2.29
C ALA A 134 3.87 19.78 3.55
N SER A 135 3.21 20.01 4.68
CA SER A 135 3.86 20.24 5.99
C SER A 135 4.71 19.04 6.40
N PHE A 136 4.11 17.85 6.32
CA PHE A 136 4.79 16.61 6.67
C PHE A 136 5.98 16.33 5.74
N MET A 137 5.79 16.49 4.43
CA MET A 137 6.83 16.27 3.43
C MET A 137 8.02 17.22 3.67
N THR A 138 7.76 18.50 3.92
CA THR A 138 8.80 19.52 4.15
C THR A 138 9.46 19.43 5.52
N ALA A 139 8.83 18.79 6.51
CA ALA A 139 9.45 18.51 7.81
C ALA A 139 10.54 17.42 7.76
N THR A 140 10.69 16.70 6.64
CA THR A 140 11.73 15.68 6.47
C THR A 140 13.00 16.29 5.86
N PRO A 141 14.21 15.79 6.23
CA PRO A 141 15.46 16.27 5.63
C PRO A 141 15.59 15.89 4.15
N LEU A 142 14.77 14.95 3.65
CA LEU A 142 14.83 14.42 2.28
C LEU A 142 14.84 15.55 1.23
N TRP A 143 14.03 16.60 1.41
CA TRP A 143 13.91 17.68 0.43
C TRP A 143 15.10 18.61 0.45
N TYR A 144 15.56 18.98 1.64
CA TYR A 144 16.73 19.82 1.82
C TYR A 144 17.99 19.12 1.31
N ASP A 145 18.21 17.86 1.68
CA ASP A 145 19.34 17.04 1.23
C ASP A 145 19.33 16.88 -0.29
N SER A 146 18.16 16.65 -0.88
CA SER A 146 18.01 16.53 -2.34
C SER A 146 18.33 17.83 -3.05
N TRP A 147 17.83 18.97 -2.56
CA TRP A 147 18.14 20.27 -3.14
C TRP A 147 19.62 20.62 -3.02
N SER A 148 20.20 20.46 -1.83
CA SER A 148 21.63 20.72 -1.60
C SER A 148 22.51 19.91 -2.55
N LEU A 149 22.16 18.64 -2.80
CA LEU A 149 22.89 17.81 -3.75
C LEU A 149 22.68 18.25 -5.21
N CYS A 150 21.49 18.72 -5.59
CA CYS A 150 21.24 19.32 -6.90
C CYS A 150 22.16 20.53 -7.14
N GLU A 151 22.40 21.35 -6.12
CA GLU A 151 23.29 22.51 -6.26
C GLU A 151 24.73 22.12 -6.53
N VAL A 152 25.22 21.07 -5.87
CA VAL A 152 26.55 20.52 -6.11
C VAL A 152 26.64 19.94 -7.52
N ALA A 153 25.62 19.21 -7.96
CA ALA A 153 25.57 18.63 -9.31
C ALA A 153 25.62 19.70 -10.40
N ASP A 154 24.82 20.76 -10.27
CA ASP A 154 24.79 21.88 -11.21
C ASP A 154 26.13 22.64 -11.24
N ARG A 155 26.72 22.92 -10.07
CA ARG A 155 27.99 23.66 -9.97
C ARG A 155 29.14 22.89 -10.62
N THR A 156 29.16 21.57 -10.43
CA THR A 156 30.19 20.68 -10.98
C THR A 156 29.88 20.21 -12.39
N ARG A 157 28.64 20.43 -12.88
CA ARG A 157 28.10 19.89 -14.13
C ARG A 157 28.29 18.38 -14.26
N SER A 158 28.15 17.68 -13.14
CA SER A 158 28.40 16.24 -13.06
C SER A 158 27.43 15.57 -12.09
N ILE A 159 27.18 14.27 -12.33
CA ILE A 159 26.30 13.47 -11.49
C ILE A 159 26.92 13.33 -10.10
N GLN A 160 26.15 13.63 -9.05
CA GLN A 160 26.59 13.54 -7.67
C GLN A 160 25.88 12.40 -6.96
N ILE A 161 26.63 11.64 -6.18
CA ILE A 161 26.11 10.48 -5.46
C ILE A 161 26.59 10.50 -4.02
N HIS A 162 25.65 10.68 -3.10
CA HIS A 162 25.95 10.84 -1.67
C HIS A 162 25.21 9.77 -0.87
N HIS A 163 25.86 9.32 0.20
CA HIS A 163 25.31 8.39 1.16
C HIS A 163 25.01 9.14 2.45
N ILE A 164 23.73 9.33 2.76
CA ILE A 164 23.30 10.11 3.91
C ILE A 164 22.26 9.28 4.68
N ALA A 165 22.55 8.98 5.94
CA ALA A 165 21.63 8.27 6.84
C ALA A 165 21.04 6.95 6.28
N GLY A 166 21.85 6.17 5.53
CA GLY A 166 21.42 4.92 4.90
C GLY A 166 20.56 5.09 3.65
N ILE A 167 20.55 6.29 3.05
CA ILE A 167 19.90 6.60 1.78
C ILE A 167 20.97 6.99 0.76
N VAL A 168 20.88 6.39 -0.43
CA VAL A 168 21.72 6.74 -1.59
C VAL A 168 21.01 7.83 -2.38
N TYR A 169 21.54 9.04 -2.32
CA TYR A 169 21.07 10.16 -3.12
C TYR A 169 21.84 10.24 -4.43
N VAL A 170 21.13 10.43 -5.54
CA VAL A 170 21.69 10.60 -6.88
C VAL A 170 21.12 11.88 -7.48
N ALA A 171 21.95 12.92 -7.59
CA ALA A 171 21.55 14.18 -8.21
C ALA A 171 22.09 14.30 -9.63
N LEU A 172 21.20 14.63 -10.58
CA LEU A 172 21.55 14.85 -11.98
C LEU A 172 21.65 16.36 -12.27
N PRO A 173 22.72 16.81 -12.95
CA PRO A 173 22.92 18.22 -13.25
C PRO A 173 21.92 18.71 -14.30
N ALA A 174 21.53 19.99 -14.18
CA ALA A 174 20.80 20.68 -15.22
C ALA A 174 21.65 20.85 -16.48
N VAL A 175 21.05 20.57 -17.64
CA VAL A 175 21.64 20.74 -18.96
C VAL A 175 20.75 21.66 -19.79
N GLU A 176 21.33 22.67 -20.43
CA GLU A 176 20.57 23.54 -21.32
C GLU A 176 20.08 22.76 -22.56
N ILE A 177 18.78 22.85 -22.81
CA ILE A 177 18.15 22.23 -23.98
C ILE A 177 17.77 23.36 -24.94
N THR A 178 18.41 23.37 -26.10
CA THR A 178 18.21 24.38 -27.15
C THR A 178 17.23 23.93 -28.25
N GLN A 179 16.78 22.67 -28.21
CA GLN A 179 15.88 22.09 -29.21
C GLN A 179 14.40 22.29 -28.80
N PRO A 180 13.48 22.40 -29.78
CA PRO A 180 12.04 22.48 -29.52
C PRO A 180 11.51 21.20 -28.85
N ASP A 181 10.35 21.30 -28.19
CA ASP A 181 9.64 20.20 -27.52
C ASP A 181 9.13 19.12 -28.50
N ASN A 182 10.05 18.43 -29.14
CA ASN A 182 9.75 17.31 -30.01
C ASN A 182 9.53 16.07 -29.16
N LEU A 183 8.27 15.67 -29.02
CA LEU A 183 7.91 14.42 -28.38
C LEU A 183 8.30 13.24 -29.25
N VAL A 184 9.02 12.31 -28.66
CA VAL A 184 9.42 11.04 -29.29
C VAL A 184 8.81 9.90 -28.52
N VAL A 185 8.52 8.80 -29.23
CA VAL A 185 8.07 7.57 -28.58
C VAL A 185 9.12 7.12 -27.58
N LEU A 186 8.71 6.95 -26.32
CA LEU A 186 9.49 6.24 -25.33
C LEU A 186 9.44 4.78 -25.75
N LYS A 187 10.47 4.30 -26.47
CA LYS A 187 10.45 2.98 -27.13
C LYS A 187 9.98 1.88 -26.16
N VAL A 188 8.79 1.37 -26.45
CA VAL A 188 8.08 0.27 -25.77
C VAL A 188 8.38 -1.10 -26.43
N ALA A 189 9.17 -1.13 -27.50
CA ALA A 189 9.37 -2.34 -28.30
C ALA A 189 10.84 -2.79 -28.35
N GLY A 190 11.06 -4.08 -28.04
CA GLY A 190 12.22 -4.85 -28.51
C GLY A 190 13.18 -5.35 -27.44
N ASP A 191 13.58 -4.48 -26.50
CA ASP A 191 14.79 -4.73 -25.69
C ASP A 191 14.59 -4.47 -24.18
N GLY A 192 13.39 -4.68 -23.63
CA GLY A 192 13.14 -4.69 -22.18
C GLY A 192 13.17 -3.33 -21.45
N SER A 193 13.34 -2.21 -22.16
CA SER A 193 13.27 -0.87 -21.56
C SER A 193 11.81 -0.42 -21.36
N PHE A 194 11.44 -0.05 -20.14
CA PHE A 194 10.08 0.42 -19.75
C PHE A 194 8.93 -0.60 -19.86
N SER A 195 9.19 -1.88 -19.56
CA SER A 195 8.22 -2.97 -19.69
C SER A 195 6.90 -2.76 -18.92
N ALA A 196 6.95 -2.18 -17.72
CA ALA A 196 5.76 -1.95 -16.89
C ALA A 196 4.73 -1.02 -17.57
N LEU A 197 5.20 0.00 -18.31
CA LEU A 197 4.32 0.94 -19.00
C LEU A 197 3.61 0.27 -20.19
N SER A 198 4.24 -0.73 -20.79
CA SER A 198 3.78 -1.43 -22.00
C SER A 198 2.56 -2.30 -21.75
N THR A 199 2.49 -2.97 -20.60
CA THR A 199 1.37 -3.84 -20.22
C THR A 199 0.09 -3.08 -19.87
N SER A 200 0.18 -1.76 -19.73
CA SER A 200 -0.92 -0.91 -19.26
C SER A 200 -1.69 -0.23 -20.40
N LEU A 201 -1.23 -0.30 -21.65
CA LEU A 201 -1.85 0.43 -22.77
C LEU A 201 -3.03 -0.33 -23.42
N PRO A 202 -4.20 0.31 -23.57
CA PRO A 202 -5.26 -0.12 -24.48
C PRO A 202 -4.79 0.02 -25.93
N SER A 203 -5.28 -0.86 -26.81
CA SER A 203 -4.88 -0.91 -28.22
C SER A 203 -5.22 0.35 -29.04
N SER A 204 -6.01 1.28 -28.50
CA SER A 204 -6.49 2.50 -29.17
C SER A 204 -5.80 3.79 -28.70
N GLU A 205 -4.96 3.75 -27.65
CA GLU A 205 -4.28 4.95 -27.14
C GLU A 205 -2.94 5.19 -27.86
N PRO A 206 -2.53 6.45 -28.08
CA PRO A 206 -1.20 6.74 -28.59
C PRO A 206 -0.14 6.25 -27.61
N PRO A 207 1.08 5.89 -28.07
CA PRO A 207 2.12 5.38 -27.19
C PRO A 207 2.57 6.44 -26.17
N PRO A 208 3.18 6.04 -25.03
CA PRO A 208 3.88 6.96 -24.15
C PRO A 208 4.99 7.70 -24.90
N MET A 209 4.96 9.03 -24.85
CA MET A 209 5.95 9.88 -25.52
C MET A 209 6.61 10.82 -24.51
N VAL A 210 7.90 11.09 -24.71
CA VAL A 210 8.71 11.99 -23.88
C VAL A 210 9.45 13.01 -24.75
N ASN A 211 9.92 14.11 -24.17
CA ASN A 211 10.80 15.06 -24.87
C ASN A 211 12.07 14.34 -25.37
N GLY A 212 12.38 14.49 -26.67
CA GLY A 212 13.50 13.81 -27.33
C GLY A 212 14.87 14.15 -26.77
N ALA A 213 15.13 15.42 -26.46
CA ALA A 213 16.41 15.85 -25.88
C ALA A 213 16.61 15.24 -24.48
N ILE A 214 15.56 15.20 -23.65
CA ILE A 214 15.60 14.54 -22.34
C ILE A 214 15.87 13.04 -22.47
N ARG A 215 15.23 12.37 -23.44
CA ARG A 215 15.47 10.95 -23.71
C ARG A 215 16.94 10.71 -24.08
N ASP A 216 17.51 11.54 -24.95
CA ASP A 216 18.88 11.35 -25.43
C ASP A 216 19.92 11.62 -24.31
N LEU A 217 19.64 12.59 -23.42
CA LEU A 217 20.41 12.81 -22.20
C LEU A 217 20.31 11.62 -21.22
N PHE A 218 19.12 11.04 -21.07
CA PHE A 218 18.95 9.82 -20.28
C PHE A 218 19.75 8.64 -20.87
N VAL A 219 19.65 8.41 -22.19
CA VAL A 219 20.34 7.29 -22.84
C VAL A 219 21.85 7.40 -22.62
N SER A 220 22.42 8.60 -22.74
CA SER A 220 23.87 8.81 -22.54
C SER A 220 24.35 8.64 -21.09
N SER A 221 23.47 8.78 -20.10
CA SER A 221 23.82 8.72 -18.66
C SER A 221 23.36 7.45 -17.93
N SER A 222 22.38 6.73 -18.48
CA SER A 222 21.67 5.61 -17.82
C SER A 222 22.58 4.49 -17.27
N LEU A 223 23.53 4.00 -18.08
CA LEU A 223 24.44 2.92 -17.68
C LEU A 223 25.37 3.35 -16.54
N HIS A 224 25.86 4.60 -16.59
CA HIS A 224 26.70 5.15 -15.55
C HIS A 224 25.93 5.25 -14.22
N ILE A 225 24.71 5.80 -14.27
CA ILE A 225 23.84 5.92 -13.10
C ILE A 225 23.53 4.54 -12.49
N GLN A 226 23.18 3.56 -13.33
CA GLN A 226 22.88 2.20 -12.86
C GLN A 226 24.08 1.55 -12.16
N SER A 227 25.28 1.67 -12.75
CA SER A 227 26.50 1.12 -12.16
C SER A 227 26.77 1.73 -10.79
N GLN A 228 26.61 3.05 -10.65
CA GLN A 228 26.88 3.75 -9.41
C GLN A 228 25.83 3.44 -8.32
N ILE A 229 24.54 3.40 -8.67
CA ILE A 229 23.48 2.99 -7.74
C ILE A 229 23.74 1.57 -7.22
N THR A 230 24.14 0.66 -8.11
CA THR A 230 24.42 -0.74 -7.74
C THR A 230 25.56 -0.80 -6.73
N GLN A 231 26.67 -0.11 -7.02
CA GLN A 231 27.82 -0.04 -6.12
C GLN A 231 27.46 0.58 -4.76
N GLY A 232 26.68 1.67 -4.76
CA GLY A 232 26.26 2.32 -3.52
C GLY A 232 25.39 1.42 -2.64
N LEU A 233 24.53 0.61 -3.24
CA LEU A 233 23.62 -0.29 -2.52
C LEU A 233 24.28 -1.57 -1.99
N GLU A 234 25.54 -1.87 -2.35
CA GLU A 234 26.29 -3.01 -1.83
C GLU A 234 26.64 -2.85 -0.34
N MET A 235 26.68 -1.60 0.15
CA MET A 235 27.14 -1.26 1.49
C MET A 235 26.01 -1.07 2.51
N GLU A 236 24.73 -1.16 2.09
CA GLU A 236 23.58 -0.75 2.91
C GLU A 236 22.69 -1.93 3.31
N GLU A 237 22.38 -2.05 4.60
CA GLU A 237 21.39 -3.02 5.12
C GLU A 237 19.96 -2.69 4.66
N ARG A 238 19.63 -1.39 4.56
CA ARG A 238 18.35 -0.89 4.03
C ARG A 238 18.57 -0.15 2.73
N LYS A 239 18.09 -0.74 1.64
CA LYS A 239 18.29 -0.19 0.31
C LYS A 239 17.22 0.84 -0.03
N GLN A 240 17.54 2.12 0.16
CA GLN A 240 16.72 3.25 -0.27
C GLN A 240 17.53 4.17 -1.18
N VAL A 241 16.93 4.56 -2.31
CA VAL A 241 17.53 5.43 -3.32
C VAL A 241 16.62 6.62 -3.52
N VAL A 242 17.23 7.81 -3.52
CA VAL A 242 16.60 9.05 -3.91
C VAL A 242 17.26 9.54 -5.19
N ILE A 243 16.49 9.73 -6.25
CA ILE A 243 16.97 10.34 -7.50
C ILE A 243 16.39 11.75 -7.58
N THR A 244 17.25 12.73 -7.81
CA THR A 244 16.85 14.13 -7.79
C THR A 244 17.51 14.96 -8.87
N GLY A 245 16.94 16.13 -9.13
CA GLY A 245 17.48 17.08 -10.08
C GLY A 245 16.64 18.36 -10.13
N HIS A 246 17.30 19.45 -10.49
CA HIS A 246 16.67 20.75 -10.74
C HIS A 246 16.48 20.97 -12.25
N SER A 247 15.38 21.62 -12.65
CA SER A 247 15.07 21.95 -14.04
C SER A 247 15.17 20.72 -14.96
N THR A 248 15.93 20.79 -16.05
CA THR A 248 16.18 19.67 -16.98
C THR A 248 16.91 18.48 -16.33
N GLY A 249 17.71 18.72 -15.28
CA GLY A 249 18.29 17.64 -14.47
C GLY A 249 17.20 16.82 -13.76
N GLY A 250 16.16 17.51 -13.28
CA GLY A 250 14.96 16.87 -12.71
C GLY A 250 14.21 16.03 -13.74
N ALA A 251 14.17 16.47 -15.00
CA ALA A 251 13.55 15.73 -16.09
C ALA A 251 14.30 14.43 -16.41
N VAL A 252 15.64 14.47 -16.45
CA VAL A 252 16.47 13.26 -16.61
C VAL A 252 16.33 12.35 -15.40
N ALA A 253 16.26 12.91 -14.18
CA ALA A 253 16.07 12.15 -12.94
C ALA A 253 14.75 11.37 -12.95
N ALA A 254 13.65 12.01 -13.37
CA ALA A 254 12.35 11.37 -13.47
C ALA A 254 12.31 10.25 -14.52
N VAL A 255 12.90 10.45 -15.71
CA VAL A 255 13.00 9.38 -16.72
C VAL A 255 13.87 8.22 -16.22
N THR A 256 14.97 8.53 -15.52
CA THR A 256 15.85 7.51 -14.91
C THR A 256 15.12 6.70 -13.85
N ALA A 257 14.39 7.36 -12.97
CA ALA A 257 13.55 6.71 -11.96
C ALA A 257 12.47 5.83 -12.60
N LEU A 258 11.78 6.32 -13.63
CA LEU A 258 10.81 5.54 -14.39
C LEU A 258 11.45 4.29 -15.00
N TRP A 259 12.65 4.42 -15.56
CA TRP A 259 13.37 3.29 -16.16
C TRP A 259 13.70 2.21 -15.11
N LEU A 260 14.22 2.60 -13.95
CA LEU A 260 14.55 1.67 -12.86
C LEU A 260 13.30 0.98 -12.29
N LEU A 261 12.20 1.71 -12.17
CA LEU A 261 10.93 1.17 -11.67
C LEU A 261 10.21 0.28 -12.69
N SER A 262 10.49 0.44 -13.98
CA SER A 262 9.81 -0.27 -15.07
C SER A 262 10.55 -1.53 -15.56
N GLN A 263 11.59 -1.96 -14.83
CA GLN A 263 12.32 -3.19 -15.11
C GLN A 263 11.42 -4.43 -14.91
N PRO A 264 11.68 -5.55 -15.62
CA PRO A 264 10.88 -6.77 -15.49
C PRO A 264 10.83 -7.32 -14.06
N SER A 265 11.92 -7.15 -13.31
CA SER A 265 11.99 -7.37 -11.88
C SER A 265 11.95 -6.05 -11.13
N LYS A 266 11.08 -5.94 -10.12
CA LYS A 266 11.04 -4.78 -9.24
C LYS A 266 12.42 -4.60 -8.57
N PRO A 267 12.94 -3.37 -8.45
CA PRO A 267 14.18 -3.14 -7.74
C PRO A 267 14.11 -3.70 -6.32
N SER A 268 15.23 -4.24 -5.84
CA SER A 268 15.37 -4.74 -4.46
C SER A 268 15.45 -3.61 -3.42
N PHE A 269 15.27 -2.37 -3.86
CA PHE A 269 15.39 -1.14 -3.10
C PHE A 269 14.15 -0.27 -3.29
N ARG A 270 13.87 0.60 -2.31
CA ARG A 270 12.84 1.63 -2.45
C ARG A 270 13.42 2.82 -3.21
N LEU A 271 12.71 3.30 -4.22
CA LEU A 271 13.13 4.45 -5.03
C LEU A 271 12.12 5.59 -4.82
N LEU A 272 12.64 6.79 -4.60
CA LEU A 272 11.87 8.03 -4.61
C LEU A 272 12.54 9.02 -5.57
N CYS A 273 11.75 9.65 -6.43
CA CYS A 273 12.21 10.69 -7.34
C CYS A 273 11.69 12.05 -6.86
N ILE A 274 12.60 13.01 -6.68
CA ILE A 274 12.26 14.35 -6.18
C ILE A 274 12.80 15.36 -7.16
N THR A 275 11.94 16.16 -7.77
CA THR A 275 12.36 17.14 -8.78
C THR A 275 12.04 18.56 -8.33
N PHE A 276 12.82 19.54 -8.78
CA PHE A 276 12.64 20.95 -8.46
C PHE A 276 12.52 21.77 -9.75
N GLY A 277 11.39 22.45 -9.95
CA GLY A 277 11.16 23.26 -11.15
C GLY A 277 11.28 22.47 -12.46
N CYS A 278 10.94 21.18 -12.41
CA CYS A 278 11.06 20.28 -13.54
C CYS A 278 10.01 20.62 -14.61
N PRO A 279 10.40 20.77 -15.90
CA PRO A 279 9.43 20.85 -16.97
C PRO A 279 8.63 19.54 -17.07
N LEU A 280 7.39 19.61 -17.56
CA LEU A 280 6.59 18.42 -17.83
C LEU A 280 7.27 17.59 -18.94
N LEU A 281 7.16 16.26 -18.87
CA LEU A 281 8.05 15.37 -19.63
C LEU A 281 7.44 14.75 -20.88
N GLY A 282 6.12 14.56 -20.89
CA GLY A 282 5.49 13.69 -21.87
C GLY A 282 4.01 13.91 -22.04
N ASN A 283 3.42 13.10 -22.92
CA ASN A 283 2.01 13.19 -23.28
C ASN A 283 1.08 12.56 -22.22
N GLN A 284 -0.22 12.71 -22.43
CA GLN A 284 -1.25 12.09 -21.59
C GLN A 284 -1.05 10.58 -21.44
N SER A 285 -0.72 9.87 -22.52
CA SER A 285 -0.49 8.43 -22.47
C SER A 285 0.62 8.02 -21.52
N LEU A 286 1.69 8.81 -21.41
CA LEU A 286 2.74 8.56 -20.43
C LEU A 286 2.20 8.72 -19.00
N SER A 287 1.53 9.84 -18.70
CA SER A 287 0.93 10.09 -17.39
C SER A 287 -0.05 8.99 -16.99
N SER A 288 -0.99 8.65 -17.88
CA SER A 288 -1.96 7.56 -17.68
C SER A 288 -1.29 6.20 -17.45
N SER A 289 -0.22 5.90 -18.18
CA SER A 289 0.50 4.62 -18.05
C SER A 289 1.25 4.51 -16.73
N ILE A 290 1.86 5.61 -16.26
CA ILE A 290 2.52 5.67 -14.94
C ILE A 290 1.49 5.46 -13.82
N SER A 291 0.33 6.10 -13.93
CA SER A 291 -0.78 5.92 -12.99
C SER A 291 -1.31 4.49 -12.99
N ARG A 292 -1.63 3.91 -14.16
CA ARG A 292 -2.07 2.51 -14.32
C ARG A 292 -1.06 1.49 -13.81
N SER A 293 0.22 1.77 -14.00
CA SER A 293 1.32 0.93 -13.49
C SER A 293 1.56 1.13 -11.99
N ARG A 294 0.79 2.00 -11.34
CA ARG A 294 0.90 2.36 -9.91
C ARG A 294 2.28 2.86 -9.55
N LEU A 295 2.96 3.57 -10.46
CA LEU A 295 4.32 4.08 -10.25
C LEU A 295 4.33 5.53 -9.75
N ALA A 296 3.23 6.28 -9.95
CA ALA A 296 3.13 7.71 -9.64
C ALA A 296 3.53 8.09 -8.20
N HIS A 297 3.25 7.22 -7.22
CA HIS A 297 3.58 7.46 -5.81
C HIS A 297 5.09 7.55 -5.51
N ASN A 298 5.96 7.17 -6.47
CA ASN A 298 7.41 7.29 -6.34
C ASN A 298 7.94 8.65 -6.82
N PHE A 299 7.08 9.57 -7.24
CA PHE A 299 7.48 10.85 -7.83
C PHE A 299 6.90 12.02 -7.04
N CYS A 300 7.78 12.92 -6.59
CA CYS A 300 7.45 14.18 -5.98
C CYS A 300 8.07 15.32 -6.79
N ASN A 301 7.25 16.28 -7.23
CA ASN A 301 7.68 17.42 -8.02
C ASN A 301 7.43 18.70 -7.23
N VAL A 302 8.50 19.36 -6.79
CA VAL A 302 8.46 20.62 -6.06
C VAL A 302 8.39 21.77 -7.07
N VAL A 303 7.36 22.60 -6.95
CA VAL A 303 7.08 23.69 -7.89
C VAL A 303 6.81 24.98 -7.15
N SER A 304 7.58 26.02 -7.44
CA SER A 304 7.25 27.38 -7.02
C SER A 304 6.01 27.86 -7.77
N ILE A 305 5.06 28.50 -7.09
CA ILE A 305 3.90 29.13 -7.76
C ILE A 305 4.31 30.23 -8.76
N HIS A 306 5.55 30.72 -8.67
CA HIS A 306 6.11 31.73 -9.58
C HIS A 306 6.91 31.15 -10.75
N ASP A 307 7.25 29.85 -10.72
CA ASP A 307 8.08 29.22 -11.76
C ASP A 307 7.23 28.89 -13.00
N LEU A 308 7.61 29.42 -14.17
CA LEU A 308 6.91 29.20 -15.43
C LEU A 308 7.36 27.92 -16.15
N ALA A 309 8.55 27.37 -15.86
CA ALA A 309 9.11 26.24 -16.59
C ALA A 309 8.18 25.00 -16.64
N PRO A 310 7.52 24.59 -15.52
CA PRO A 310 6.56 23.49 -15.53
C PRO A 310 5.24 23.83 -16.26
N ARG A 311 5.03 25.08 -16.65
CA ARG A 311 3.77 25.64 -17.17
C ARG A 311 3.82 26.08 -18.64
N ARG A 312 4.96 25.88 -19.32
CA ARG A 312 5.19 26.44 -20.68
C ARG A 312 4.43 25.73 -21.80
N ASN A 313 4.07 24.46 -21.62
CA ASN A 313 3.54 23.64 -22.70
C ASN A 313 2.28 22.90 -22.25
N ASP A 314 1.13 23.37 -22.75
CA ASP A 314 -0.19 22.84 -22.38
C ASP A 314 -0.45 21.43 -22.93
N ASP A 315 0.33 20.96 -23.91
CA ASP A 315 0.17 19.62 -24.50
C ASP A 315 0.83 18.52 -23.64
N LEU A 316 1.65 18.91 -22.64
CA LEU A 316 2.36 17.98 -21.75
C LEU A 316 1.57 17.70 -20.48
N TRP A 317 1.68 16.47 -19.97
CA TRP A 317 0.88 15.99 -18.85
C TRP A 317 1.72 15.72 -17.60
N PRO A 318 1.26 16.18 -16.42
CA PRO A 318 1.92 15.89 -15.16
C PRO A 318 1.69 14.45 -14.70
N PHE A 319 2.61 13.94 -13.88
CA PHE A 319 2.46 12.67 -13.15
C PHE A 319 3.18 12.73 -11.81
N GLY A 320 2.71 11.93 -10.85
CA GLY A 320 3.22 11.96 -9.47
C GLY A 320 2.60 13.09 -8.65
N THR A 321 3.11 13.25 -7.43
CA THR A 321 2.65 14.26 -6.49
C THR A 321 3.38 15.58 -6.72
N PHE A 322 2.63 16.67 -6.89
CA PHE A 322 3.16 18.02 -7.01
C PHE A 322 3.02 18.76 -5.69
N LEU A 323 4.12 19.30 -5.18
CA LEU A 323 4.15 20.20 -4.04
C LEU A 323 4.28 21.64 -4.58
N PHE A 324 3.18 22.39 -4.52
CA PHE A 324 3.15 23.81 -4.86
C PHE A 324 3.61 24.63 -3.67
N CYS A 325 4.64 25.45 -3.84
CA CYS A 325 5.26 26.25 -2.79
C CYS A 325 5.06 27.75 -3.05
N SER A 326 4.71 28.48 -2.00
CA SER A 326 4.68 29.94 -1.96
C SER A 326 5.34 30.46 -0.68
N ASP A 327 5.51 31.77 -0.60
CA ASP A 327 5.98 32.43 0.62
C ASP A 327 5.02 32.21 1.81
N ASN A 328 3.76 31.87 1.51
CA ASN A 328 2.70 31.56 2.47
C ASN A 328 2.55 30.05 2.72
N GLY A 329 3.49 29.17 2.36
CA GLY A 329 3.40 27.74 2.65
C GLY A 329 3.28 26.88 1.41
N GLY A 330 2.60 25.73 1.50
CA GLY A 330 2.52 24.82 0.35
C GLY A 330 1.34 23.86 0.35
N VAL A 331 1.07 23.32 -0.83
CA VAL A 331 -0.11 22.47 -1.12
C VAL A 331 0.31 21.31 -2.01
N CYS A 332 -0.03 20.09 -1.62
CA CYS A 332 0.16 18.89 -2.43
C CYS A 332 -1.06 18.57 -3.31
N LEU A 333 -0.82 18.27 -4.59
CA LEU A 333 -1.82 17.71 -5.51
C LEU A 333 -1.23 16.48 -6.20
N ASP A 334 -1.96 15.37 -6.21
CA ASP A 334 -1.47 14.07 -6.70
C ASP A 334 -2.22 13.55 -7.94
N ASN A 335 -3.28 14.24 -8.36
CA ASN A 335 -4.00 13.97 -9.61
C ASN A 335 -3.55 14.91 -10.74
N ALA A 336 -3.26 14.34 -11.91
CA ALA A 336 -2.86 15.07 -13.10
C ALA A 336 -3.87 16.16 -13.52
N ASP A 337 -5.18 15.88 -13.46
CA ASP A 337 -6.21 16.86 -13.83
C ASP A 337 -6.20 18.06 -12.89
N SER A 338 -6.10 17.80 -11.59
CA SER A 338 -6.02 18.83 -10.55
C SER A 338 -4.75 19.68 -10.67
N VAL A 339 -3.61 19.04 -10.97
CA VAL A 339 -2.33 19.74 -11.20
C VAL A 339 -2.42 20.66 -12.42
N ARG A 340 -2.98 20.18 -13.54
CA ARG A 340 -3.18 21.00 -14.75
C ARG A 340 -4.13 22.17 -14.49
N ARG A 341 -5.24 21.92 -13.78
CA ARG A 341 -6.17 22.98 -13.40
C ARG A 341 -5.50 24.03 -12.50
N MET A 342 -4.64 23.60 -11.57
CA MET A 342 -3.85 24.52 -10.75
C MET A 342 -2.86 25.35 -11.58
N PHE A 343 -2.15 24.74 -12.54
CA PHE A 343 -1.27 25.48 -13.45
C PHE A 343 -2.02 26.54 -14.27
N PHE A 344 -3.22 26.22 -14.76
CA PHE A 344 -4.07 27.17 -15.48
C PHE A 344 -4.47 28.37 -14.59
N ILE A 345 -4.85 28.11 -13.33
CA ILE A 345 -5.17 29.17 -12.36
C ILE A 345 -3.96 30.06 -12.12
N LEU A 346 -2.78 29.47 -11.90
CA LEU A 346 -1.53 30.21 -11.67
C LEU A 346 -1.13 31.08 -12.87
N ASN A 347 -1.24 30.57 -14.10
CA ASN A 347 -0.96 31.34 -15.31
C ASN A 347 -1.88 32.56 -15.47
N SER A 348 -3.14 32.43 -15.06
CA SER A 348 -4.14 33.51 -15.15
C SER A 348 -3.90 34.65 -14.16
N THR A 349 -3.08 34.44 -13.12
CA THR A 349 -2.86 35.41 -12.05
C THR A 349 -1.68 36.37 -12.30
N GLY A 350 -0.95 36.19 -13.40
CA GLY A 350 0.13 37.11 -13.81
C GLY A 350 1.32 37.16 -12.86
N THR A 351 1.60 36.05 -12.14
CA THR A 351 2.73 35.97 -11.20
C THR A 351 4.03 36.42 -11.88
N PRO A 352 4.74 37.45 -11.36
CA PRO A 352 5.96 37.93 -11.99
C PRO A 352 7.02 36.83 -12.01
N ASN A 353 7.70 36.67 -13.16
CA ASN A 353 8.83 35.77 -13.29
C ASN A 353 10.01 36.37 -12.51
N ILE A 354 10.29 35.80 -11.33
CA ILE A 354 11.38 36.19 -10.44
C ILE A 354 12.39 35.05 -10.45
N GLU A 355 13.69 35.37 -10.38
CA GLU A 355 14.79 34.39 -10.40
C GLU A 355 14.43 33.10 -9.62
N GLU A 356 14.42 32.01 -10.36
CA GLU A 356 13.77 30.75 -9.98
C GLU A 356 14.57 30.01 -8.89
N ARG A 357 15.90 30.06 -8.98
CA ARG A 357 16.83 29.26 -8.15
C ARG A 357 16.87 29.65 -6.67
N PRO A 358 16.97 30.95 -6.28
CA PRO A 358 16.98 31.34 -4.86
C PRO A 358 15.67 31.00 -4.13
N ARG A 359 14.54 30.91 -4.86
CA ARG A 359 13.24 30.59 -4.26
C ARG A 359 13.15 29.12 -3.85
N TYR A 360 13.67 28.20 -4.65
CA TYR A 360 13.66 26.78 -4.27
C TYR A 360 14.49 26.53 -3.01
N GLU A 361 15.68 27.13 -2.92
CA GLU A 361 16.51 27.10 -1.70
C GLU A 361 15.73 27.64 -0.50
N HIS A 362 15.11 28.82 -0.64
CA HIS A 362 14.28 29.40 0.40
C HIS A 362 13.13 28.48 0.84
N TYR A 363 12.42 27.85 -0.10
CA TYR A 363 11.29 26.99 0.23
C TYR A 363 11.73 25.72 0.94
N VAL A 364 12.77 25.02 0.46
CA VAL A 364 13.24 23.80 1.13
C VAL A 364 13.83 24.08 2.51
N SER A 365 14.41 25.26 2.73
CA SER A 365 14.96 25.64 4.04
C SER A 365 13.90 26.15 5.01
N THR A 366 12.85 26.80 4.51
CA THR A 366 11.95 27.63 5.34
C THR A 366 10.56 27.03 5.51
N LEU A 367 10.07 26.21 4.57
CA LEU A 367 8.72 25.65 4.67
C LEU A 367 8.53 24.80 5.93
N SER A 368 9.52 24.00 6.30
CA SER A 368 9.51 23.23 7.56
C SER A 368 9.26 24.11 8.79
N HIS A 369 9.89 25.29 8.83
CA HIS A 369 9.71 26.28 9.89
C HIS A 369 8.38 27.02 9.80
N GLN A 370 7.89 27.32 8.59
CA GLN A 370 6.62 28.04 8.39
C GLN A 370 5.40 27.27 8.91
N PHE A 371 5.44 25.95 8.90
CA PHE A 371 4.38 25.11 9.45
C PHE A 371 4.43 24.97 10.98
N LEU A 372 5.58 25.24 11.58
CA LEU A 372 5.78 25.25 13.05
C LEU A 372 5.36 26.58 13.68
N VAL A 373 5.40 27.68 12.92
CA VAL A 373 4.95 28.99 13.40
C VAL A 373 3.43 29.03 13.36
N SER A 374 2.79 29.16 14.53
CA SER A 374 1.35 29.39 14.66
C SER A 374 0.91 30.53 13.74
N ARG A 375 0.21 30.19 12.66
CA ARG A 375 -0.32 31.18 11.73
C ARG A 375 -1.66 31.68 12.24
N SER A 376 -1.74 32.99 12.46
CA SER A 376 -3.02 33.67 12.57
C SER A 376 -3.66 33.67 11.18
N PHE A 377 -4.71 32.85 10.99
CA PHE A 377 -5.50 32.84 9.77
C PHE A 377 -5.99 34.26 9.45
N SER A 378 -5.60 34.81 8.29
CA SER A 378 -5.85 36.22 7.97
C SER A 378 -7.22 36.43 7.29
N GLY A 379 -7.94 35.35 6.95
CA GLY A 379 -9.15 35.35 6.13
C GLY A 379 -10.49 35.33 6.87
N GLY A 380 -10.56 35.79 8.14
CA GLY A 380 -11.82 35.87 8.92
C GLY A 380 -12.09 34.67 9.84
N SER A 381 -13.35 34.35 10.17
CA SER A 381 -13.65 33.17 10.99
C SER A 381 -13.54 31.88 10.17
N LEU A 382 -12.74 30.92 10.64
CA LEU A 382 -12.72 29.57 10.07
C LEU A 382 -14.06 28.87 10.31
N SER A 383 -14.44 27.98 9.40
CA SER A 383 -15.60 27.13 9.58
C SER A 383 -15.37 26.15 10.73
N ASP A 384 -16.40 25.85 11.52
CA ASP A 384 -16.37 24.77 12.51
C ASP A 384 -16.13 23.39 11.87
N ASN A 385 -16.45 23.25 10.58
CA ASN A 385 -16.12 22.08 9.80
C ASN A 385 -14.62 22.05 9.48
N SER A 386 -13.90 21.08 10.06
CA SER A 386 -12.46 20.96 9.89
C SER A 386 -12.02 20.80 8.43
N TYR A 387 -12.82 20.16 7.57
CA TYR A 387 -12.51 20.02 6.14
C TYR A 387 -12.51 21.38 5.46
N GLN A 388 -13.58 22.16 5.63
CA GLN A 388 -13.71 23.50 5.04
C GLN A 388 -12.66 24.47 5.58
N ALA A 389 -12.29 24.36 6.86
CA ALA A 389 -11.16 25.10 7.43
C ALA A 389 -9.83 24.72 6.77
N GLY A 390 -9.68 23.50 6.28
CA GLY A 390 -8.47 23.05 5.60
C GLY A 390 -8.31 23.52 4.18
N VAL A 391 -9.39 23.43 3.43
CA VAL A 391 -9.42 24.00 2.09
C VAL A 391 -9.12 25.50 2.18
N ALA A 392 -9.62 26.19 3.21
CA ALA A 392 -9.28 27.59 3.50
C ALA A 392 -7.77 27.83 3.58
N LEU A 393 -7.10 27.08 4.45
CA LEU A 393 -5.68 27.23 4.75
C LEU A 393 -4.82 26.83 3.55
N ALA A 394 -5.23 25.81 2.78
CA ALA A 394 -4.58 25.44 1.54
C ALA A 394 -4.66 26.57 0.48
N VAL A 395 -5.81 27.22 0.33
CA VAL A 395 -5.97 28.36 -0.60
C VAL A 395 -5.10 29.55 -0.17
N GLU A 396 -5.09 29.88 1.13
CA GLU A 396 -4.23 30.93 1.69
C GLU A 396 -2.73 30.59 1.53
N SER A 397 -2.37 29.31 1.68
CA SER A 397 -1.01 28.81 1.51
C SER A 397 -0.49 28.92 0.08
N LEU A 398 -1.37 29.07 -0.91
CA LEU A 398 -1.02 29.40 -2.29
C LEU A 398 -0.95 30.92 -2.55
N GLY A 399 -1.22 31.74 -1.54
CA GLY A 399 -1.23 33.21 -1.66
C GLY A 399 -2.52 33.78 -2.26
N PHE A 400 -3.60 32.99 -2.35
CA PHE A 400 -4.87 33.46 -2.88
C PHE A 400 -5.78 34.02 -1.78
N SER A 401 -6.44 35.14 -2.08
CA SER A 401 -7.60 35.61 -1.31
C SER A 401 -8.85 34.83 -1.71
N ARG A 402 -9.65 34.41 -0.73
CA ARG A 402 -10.89 33.62 -0.90
C ARG A 402 -11.92 34.31 -1.79
N ASP A 403 -11.96 35.63 -1.76
CA ASP A 403 -13.00 36.43 -2.44
C ASP A 403 -12.62 36.80 -3.89
N ASN A 404 -11.38 36.56 -4.29
CA ASN A 404 -10.93 36.78 -5.66
C ASN A 404 -11.31 35.58 -6.54
N PRO A 405 -11.80 35.77 -7.79
CA PRO A 405 -12.04 34.69 -8.77
C PRO A 405 -10.98 33.58 -8.83
N SER A 406 -9.69 33.92 -8.73
CA SER A 406 -8.59 32.93 -8.72
C SER A 406 -8.59 32.08 -7.46
N GLY A 407 -8.89 32.66 -6.29
CA GLY A 407 -9.00 31.94 -5.03
C GLY A 407 -10.22 31.03 -4.96
N VAL A 408 -11.36 31.45 -5.54
CA VAL A 408 -12.54 30.59 -5.72
C VAL A 408 -12.21 29.40 -6.62
N SER A 409 -11.53 29.65 -7.75
CA SER A 409 -11.11 28.59 -8.67
C SER A 409 -10.12 27.61 -8.02
N ALA A 410 -9.18 28.12 -7.22
CA ALA A 410 -8.22 27.30 -6.46
C ALA A 410 -8.93 26.44 -5.41
N LYS A 411 -9.91 27.01 -4.70
CA LYS A 411 -10.75 26.30 -3.75
C LYS A 411 -11.44 25.10 -4.42
N GLU A 412 -12.17 25.34 -5.51
CA GLU A 412 -12.86 24.28 -6.25
C GLU A 412 -11.89 23.21 -6.78
N CYS A 413 -10.70 23.62 -7.23
CA CYS A 413 -9.66 22.70 -7.68
C CYS A 413 -9.18 21.78 -6.55
N ILE A 414 -8.98 22.32 -5.35
CA ILE A 414 -8.53 21.55 -4.17
C ILE A 414 -9.65 20.63 -3.67
N GLU A 415 -10.90 21.09 -3.67
CA GLU A 415 -12.06 20.27 -3.27
C GLU A 415 -12.21 19.07 -4.22
N ALA A 416 -12.20 19.30 -5.54
CA ALA A 416 -12.27 18.24 -6.55
C ALA A 416 -11.07 17.28 -6.47
N ALA A 417 -9.87 17.79 -6.23
CA ALA A 417 -8.69 16.94 -6.01
C ALA A 417 -8.89 16.01 -4.80
N THR A 418 -9.38 16.57 -3.69
CA THR A 418 -9.56 15.83 -2.44
C THR A 418 -10.60 14.70 -2.60
N GLU A 419 -11.68 14.94 -3.33
CA GLU A 419 -12.67 13.89 -3.63
C GLU A 419 -12.05 12.72 -4.39
N ILE A 420 -11.21 13.01 -5.38
CA ILE A 420 -10.54 11.99 -6.21
C ILE A 420 -9.52 11.20 -5.38
N THR A 421 -8.71 11.86 -4.57
CA THR A 421 -7.70 11.22 -3.71
C THR A 421 -8.34 10.34 -2.63
N ARG A 422 -9.49 10.74 -2.09
CA ARG A 422 -10.20 9.98 -1.04
C ARG A 422 -10.98 8.78 -1.55
N ALA A 423 -11.45 8.81 -2.80
CA ALA A 423 -12.31 7.76 -3.32
C ALA A 423 -11.70 6.35 -3.15
N PRO A 424 -10.41 6.07 -3.45
CA PRO A 424 -9.80 4.78 -3.18
C PRO A 424 -9.76 4.38 -1.69
N ILE A 425 -9.53 5.33 -0.80
CA ILE A 425 -9.45 5.10 0.66
C ILE A 425 -10.84 4.70 1.20
N VAL A 426 -11.86 5.47 0.86
CA VAL A 426 -13.26 5.18 1.19
C VAL A 426 -13.67 3.84 0.60
N ARG A 427 -13.28 3.56 -0.65
CA ARG A 427 -13.60 2.28 -1.28
C ARG A 427 -12.93 1.09 -0.58
N SER A 428 -11.73 1.27 -0.05
CA SER A 428 -11.03 0.26 0.77
C SER A 428 -11.73 0.00 2.10
N SER A 429 -12.30 1.03 2.75
CA SER A 429 -13.10 0.86 3.98
C SER A 429 -14.44 0.17 3.71
N GLU A 430 -15.12 0.51 2.61
CA GLU A 430 -16.32 -0.21 2.15
C GLU A 430 -16.04 -1.68 1.87
N LEU A 431 -14.91 -1.98 1.20
CA LEU A 431 -14.49 -3.37 0.95
C LEU A 431 -14.23 -4.15 2.23
N ALA A 432 -13.80 -3.50 3.32
CA ALA A 432 -13.66 -4.17 4.61
C ALA A 432 -15.00 -4.69 5.15
N ILE A 433 -16.08 -3.91 4.96
CA ILE A 433 -17.44 -4.28 5.35
C ILE A 433 -17.94 -5.41 4.43
N GLU A 434 -17.73 -5.27 3.12
CA GLU A 434 -18.10 -6.31 2.14
C GLU A 434 -17.38 -7.63 2.39
N LEU A 435 -16.10 -7.60 2.77
CA LEU A 435 -15.35 -8.77 3.19
C LEU A 435 -16.05 -9.46 4.37
N GLY A 436 -16.46 -8.69 5.38
CA GLY A 436 -17.24 -9.18 6.52
C GLY A 436 -18.52 -9.92 6.09
N ASN A 437 -19.23 -9.40 5.09
CA ASN A 437 -20.46 -9.99 4.57
C ASN A 437 -20.25 -11.31 3.83
N VAL A 438 -19.07 -11.53 3.22
CA VAL A 438 -18.77 -12.78 2.50
C VAL A 438 -18.06 -13.84 3.37
N LEU A 439 -17.50 -13.47 4.52
CA LEU A 439 -16.85 -14.40 5.45
C LEU A 439 -17.71 -15.63 5.85
N PRO A 440 -19.03 -15.51 6.07
CA PRO A 440 -19.86 -16.69 6.35
C PRO A 440 -19.80 -17.77 5.25
N SER A 441 -19.65 -17.36 3.98
CA SER A 441 -19.51 -18.31 2.86
C SER A 441 -18.21 -19.11 2.98
N ARG A 442 -17.15 -18.50 3.51
CA ARG A 442 -15.88 -19.18 3.75
C ARG A 442 -15.98 -20.13 4.95
N LEU A 443 -16.63 -19.71 6.04
CA LEU A 443 -16.88 -20.57 7.19
C LEU A 443 -17.68 -21.81 6.79
N GLU A 444 -18.63 -21.68 5.87
CA GLU A 444 -19.36 -22.83 5.34
C GLU A 444 -18.46 -23.83 4.61
N ILE A 445 -17.48 -23.35 3.81
CA ILE A 445 -16.51 -24.25 3.18
C ILE A 445 -15.62 -24.91 4.25
N GLN A 446 -15.22 -24.18 5.29
CA GLN A 446 -14.40 -24.73 6.37
C GLN A 446 -15.16 -25.83 7.12
N TRP A 447 -16.41 -25.59 7.50
CA TRP A 447 -17.26 -26.60 8.14
C TRP A 447 -17.53 -27.81 7.23
N PHE A 448 -17.68 -27.58 5.92
CA PHE A 448 -17.76 -28.66 4.97
C PHE A 448 -16.50 -29.52 5.00
N LYS A 449 -15.32 -28.88 4.98
CA LYS A 449 -14.03 -29.58 5.10
C LYS A 449 -13.93 -30.37 6.40
N ASP A 450 -14.15 -29.74 7.54
CA ASP A 450 -14.03 -30.38 8.86
C ASP A 450 -14.97 -31.60 8.98
N SER A 451 -16.18 -31.49 8.42
CA SER A 451 -17.14 -32.60 8.40
C SER A 451 -16.75 -33.71 7.41
N CYS A 452 -16.09 -33.40 6.30
CA CYS A 452 -15.55 -34.39 5.38
C CYS A 452 -14.36 -35.14 5.99
N ASP A 453 -13.50 -34.44 6.74
CA ASP A 453 -12.34 -35.01 7.41
C ASP A 453 -12.76 -35.99 8.52
N GLY A 454 -13.84 -35.69 9.24
CA GLY A 454 -14.45 -36.60 10.23
C GLY A 454 -15.39 -37.67 9.63
N SER A 455 -15.57 -37.73 8.32
CA SER A 455 -16.54 -38.63 7.69
C SER A 455 -16.03 -40.08 7.67
N PRO A 456 -16.89 -41.08 7.97
CA PRO A 456 -16.51 -42.50 7.84
C PRO A 456 -16.21 -42.90 6.38
N LYS A 457 -16.62 -42.09 5.39
CA LYS A 457 -16.29 -42.32 3.99
C LYS A 457 -14.81 -42.14 3.68
N GLN A 458 -14.07 -41.38 4.50
CA GLN A 458 -12.63 -41.11 4.33
C GLN A 458 -12.25 -40.67 2.91
N LEU A 459 -13.07 -39.81 2.30
CA LEU A 459 -12.83 -39.25 0.95
C LEU A 459 -12.07 -37.92 1.00
N GLY A 460 -12.21 -37.14 2.07
CA GLY A 460 -11.73 -35.76 2.09
C GLY A 460 -12.67 -34.80 1.35
N TYR A 461 -12.48 -33.50 1.55
CA TYR A 461 -13.43 -32.49 1.06
C TYR A 461 -13.35 -32.25 -0.46
N TYR A 462 -12.16 -32.40 -1.06
CA TYR A 462 -11.97 -32.33 -2.53
C TYR A 462 -12.81 -33.38 -3.25
N ASP A 463 -12.64 -34.66 -2.90
CA ASP A 463 -13.34 -35.77 -3.55
C ASP A 463 -14.84 -35.77 -3.23
N ASN A 464 -15.25 -35.43 -1.99
CA ASN A 464 -16.66 -35.26 -1.67
C ASN A 464 -17.29 -34.16 -2.53
N PHE A 465 -16.63 -33.01 -2.68
CA PHE A 465 -17.14 -31.92 -3.52
C PHE A 465 -17.34 -32.35 -4.97
N LYS A 466 -16.42 -33.16 -5.52
CA LYS A 466 -16.57 -33.75 -6.86
C LYS A 466 -17.77 -34.68 -7.00
N VAL A 467 -18.44 -35.13 -5.93
CA VAL A 467 -19.70 -35.90 -6.06
C VAL A 467 -20.86 -35.00 -6.50
N MET A 468 -20.90 -33.74 -6.05
CA MET A 468 -21.94 -32.74 -6.37
C MET A 468 -23.38 -33.17 -5.98
N SER A 469 -23.58 -33.62 -4.74
CA SER A 469 -24.94 -33.81 -4.21
C SER A 469 -25.57 -32.47 -3.77
N LYS A 470 -26.79 -32.51 -3.21
CA LYS A 470 -27.47 -31.30 -2.68
C LYS A 470 -26.61 -30.54 -1.67
N ARG A 471 -25.86 -31.25 -0.81
CA ARG A 471 -24.97 -30.65 0.18
C ARG A 471 -23.83 -29.88 -0.50
N GLU A 472 -23.14 -30.50 -1.45
CA GLU A 472 -22.02 -29.90 -2.17
C GLU A 472 -22.48 -28.74 -3.05
N MET A 473 -23.71 -28.77 -3.58
CA MET A 473 -24.27 -27.64 -4.32
C MET A 473 -24.33 -26.37 -3.47
N LYS A 474 -24.67 -26.49 -2.18
CA LYS A 474 -24.67 -25.36 -1.25
C LYS A 474 -23.26 -24.78 -1.06
N VAL A 475 -22.28 -25.66 -0.88
CA VAL A 475 -20.85 -25.29 -0.79
C VAL A 475 -20.37 -24.63 -2.08
N ASN A 476 -20.83 -25.11 -3.24
CA ASN A 476 -20.51 -24.54 -4.54
C ASN A 476 -21.04 -23.11 -4.71
N VAL A 477 -22.23 -22.81 -4.18
CA VAL A 477 -22.75 -21.42 -4.11
C VAL A 477 -21.82 -20.54 -3.28
N SER A 478 -21.36 -21.04 -2.13
CA SER A 478 -20.43 -20.30 -1.26
C SER A 478 -19.05 -20.10 -1.90
N ARG A 479 -18.52 -21.10 -2.62
CA ARG A 479 -17.32 -20.96 -3.47
C ARG A 479 -17.51 -19.85 -4.51
N ALA A 480 -18.63 -19.85 -5.24
CA ALA A 480 -18.92 -18.86 -6.28
C ALA A 480 -19.08 -17.43 -5.72
N LYS A 481 -19.70 -17.27 -4.54
CA LYS A 481 -19.80 -15.98 -3.85
C LYS A 481 -18.43 -15.40 -3.51
N LEU A 482 -17.54 -16.23 -2.95
CA LEU A 482 -16.17 -15.81 -2.63
C LEU A 482 -15.37 -15.49 -3.88
N ALA A 483 -15.47 -16.30 -4.94
CA ALA A 483 -14.84 -16.03 -6.22
C ALA A 483 -15.28 -14.67 -6.78
N LYS A 484 -16.59 -14.39 -6.79
CA LYS A 484 -17.14 -13.10 -7.25
C LYS A 484 -16.58 -11.91 -6.46
N PHE A 485 -16.45 -12.04 -5.14
CA PHE A 485 -15.87 -11.00 -4.29
C PHE A 485 -14.41 -10.73 -4.67
N TRP A 486 -13.57 -11.77 -4.69
CA TRP A 486 -12.14 -11.61 -4.98
C TRP A 486 -11.87 -11.17 -6.43
N ASP A 487 -12.60 -11.70 -7.41
CA ASP A 487 -12.53 -11.22 -8.80
C ASP A 487 -12.92 -9.73 -8.89
N GLY A 488 -13.86 -9.28 -8.05
CA GLY A 488 -14.21 -7.87 -7.87
C GLY A 488 -13.02 -7.06 -7.36
N VAL A 489 -12.40 -7.47 -6.24
CA VAL A 489 -11.23 -6.79 -5.66
C VAL A 489 -10.09 -6.68 -6.66
N ILE A 490 -9.76 -7.75 -7.39
CA ILE A 490 -8.70 -7.74 -8.39
C ILE A 490 -9.01 -6.75 -9.52
N ARG A 491 -10.25 -6.75 -10.03
CA ARG A 491 -10.68 -5.79 -11.05
C ARG A 491 -10.57 -4.34 -10.57
N MET A 492 -10.87 -4.06 -9.31
CA MET A 492 -10.77 -2.71 -8.74
C MET A 492 -9.30 -2.27 -8.61
N LEU A 493 -8.39 -3.19 -8.27
CA LEU A 493 -6.96 -2.91 -8.29
C LEU A 493 -6.44 -2.57 -9.69
N GLU A 494 -6.86 -3.33 -10.70
CA GLU A 494 -6.47 -3.09 -12.10
C GLU A 494 -6.96 -1.73 -12.62
N LYS A 495 -8.07 -1.24 -12.07
CA LYS A 495 -8.66 0.06 -12.41
C LYS A 495 -8.15 1.22 -11.54
N ASN A 496 -7.22 0.97 -10.62
CA ASN A 496 -6.75 1.95 -9.63
C ASN A 496 -7.85 2.53 -8.73
N GLU A 497 -8.92 1.77 -8.49
CA GLU A 497 -10.02 2.17 -7.60
C GLU A 497 -9.69 1.90 -6.12
N LEU A 498 -8.46 1.47 -5.82
CA LEU A 498 -7.98 1.12 -4.47
C LEU A 498 -6.58 1.68 -4.18
N PRO A 499 -6.23 1.92 -2.89
CA PRO A 499 -4.98 2.54 -2.48
C PRO A 499 -3.76 1.80 -3.03
N PHE A 500 -2.71 2.53 -3.45
CA PHE A 500 -1.56 1.99 -4.19
C PHE A 500 -0.86 0.81 -3.49
N ASP A 501 -0.92 0.74 -2.17
CA ASP A 501 -0.31 -0.27 -1.31
C ASP A 501 -1.30 -1.33 -0.79
N PHE A 502 -2.56 -1.33 -1.25
CA PHE A 502 -3.62 -2.25 -0.80
C PHE A 502 -3.19 -3.72 -0.77
N HIS A 503 -2.50 -4.18 -1.82
CA HIS A 503 -1.95 -5.52 -1.97
C HIS A 503 -0.83 -5.88 -0.98
N LEU A 504 -0.21 -4.89 -0.33
CA LEU A 504 0.80 -5.06 0.71
C LEU A 504 0.18 -5.07 2.11
N GLY A 505 -1.08 -4.64 2.23
CA GLY A 505 -1.81 -4.60 3.49
C GLY A 505 -1.97 -6.01 4.07
N LYS A 506 -1.39 -6.26 5.25
CA LYS A 506 -1.40 -7.56 5.95
C LYS A 506 -2.80 -8.19 5.99
N LYS A 507 -3.83 -7.39 6.28
CA LYS A 507 -5.24 -7.81 6.29
C LYS A 507 -5.65 -8.50 4.98
N TRP A 508 -5.39 -7.86 3.85
CA TRP A 508 -5.78 -8.33 2.52
C TRP A 508 -4.97 -9.55 2.09
N VAL A 509 -3.65 -9.52 2.32
CA VAL A 509 -2.75 -10.64 2.01
C VAL A 509 -3.14 -11.91 2.77
N TYR A 510 -3.43 -11.80 4.08
CA TYR A 510 -3.85 -12.97 4.86
C TYR A 510 -5.25 -13.43 4.49
N ALA A 511 -6.21 -12.51 4.34
CA ALA A 511 -7.59 -12.86 3.99
C ALA A 511 -7.66 -13.61 2.65
N SER A 512 -6.91 -13.13 1.65
CA SER A 512 -6.88 -13.73 0.32
C SER A 512 -6.15 -15.07 0.29
N GLN A 513 -4.99 -15.18 0.95
CA GLN A 513 -4.25 -16.44 1.06
C GLN A 513 -5.09 -17.54 1.70
N PHE A 514 -5.76 -17.21 2.80
CA PHE A 514 -6.58 -18.17 3.48
C PHE A 514 -7.85 -18.55 2.69
N TYR A 515 -8.38 -17.63 1.88
CA TYR A 515 -9.44 -17.96 0.92
C TYR A 515 -8.91 -18.95 -0.12
N GLN A 516 -7.75 -18.67 -0.70
CA GLN A 516 -7.14 -19.49 -1.74
C GLN A 516 -6.85 -20.91 -1.25
N LEU A 517 -6.22 -21.06 -0.09
CA LEU A 517 -5.92 -22.35 0.54
C LEU A 517 -7.15 -23.27 0.69
N LEU A 518 -8.33 -22.69 0.87
CA LEU A 518 -9.55 -23.44 1.10
C LEU A 518 -10.38 -23.63 -0.17
N ALA A 519 -10.50 -22.59 -1.00
CA ALA A 519 -11.41 -22.55 -2.14
C ALA A 519 -10.77 -23.03 -3.46
N GLU A 520 -9.46 -22.83 -3.67
CA GLU A 520 -8.82 -23.21 -4.94
C GLU A 520 -8.90 -24.73 -5.20
N PRO A 521 -8.73 -25.62 -4.21
CA PRO A 521 -9.01 -27.04 -4.40
C PRO A 521 -10.43 -27.34 -4.90
N LEU A 522 -11.43 -26.56 -4.49
CA LEU A 522 -12.81 -26.73 -4.96
C LEU A 522 -13.01 -26.19 -6.38
N ASP A 523 -12.30 -25.12 -6.76
CA ASP A 523 -12.26 -24.64 -8.14
C ASP A 523 -11.59 -25.65 -9.07
N ILE A 524 -10.52 -26.31 -8.62
CA ILE A 524 -9.86 -27.41 -9.34
C ILE A 524 -10.83 -28.59 -9.49
N ALA A 525 -11.49 -28.99 -8.40
CA ALA A 525 -12.49 -30.06 -8.42
C ALA A 525 -13.62 -29.77 -9.42
N TYR A 526 -14.12 -28.54 -9.42
CA TYR A 526 -15.14 -28.08 -10.36
C TYR A 526 -14.63 -28.10 -11.80
N PHE A 527 -13.41 -27.61 -12.04
CA PHE A 527 -12.78 -27.61 -13.36
C PHE A 527 -12.68 -29.02 -13.93
N TYR A 528 -12.07 -29.96 -13.22
CA TYR A 528 -11.90 -31.33 -13.69
C TYR A 528 -13.20 -32.12 -13.81
N LYS A 529 -14.28 -31.69 -13.14
CA LYS A 529 -15.60 -32.31 -13.27
C LYS A 529 -16.41 -31.80 -14.45
N TYR A 530 -16.39 -30.49 -14.70
CA TYR A 530 -17.35 -29.84 -15.61
C TYR A 530 -16.72 -29.12 -16.81
N VAL A 531 -15.46 -28.72 -16.70
CA VAL A 531 -14.81 -27.83 -17.67
C VAL A 531 -13.74 -28.57 -18.46
N TYR A 532 -13.06 -29.52 -17.82
CA TYR A 532 -11.93 -30.22 -18.39
C TYR A 532 -12.32 -31.06 -19.62
N SER A 533 -11.54 -30.91 -20.67
CA SER A 533 -11.46 -31.81 -21.82
C SER A 533 -10.01 -31.87 -22.27
N ARG A 534 -9.59 -32.98 -22.90
CA ARG A 534 -8.23 -33.09 -23.45
C ARG A 534 -7.89 -31.97 -24.45
N THR A 535 -8.89 -31.42 -25.13
CA THR A 535 -8.72 -30.30 -26.07
C THR A 535 -8.52 -28.95 -25.37
N LYS A 536 -9.13 -28.76 -24.19
CA LYS A 536 -9.00 -27.52 -23.41
C LYS A 536 -7.72 -27.47 -22.58
N GLY A 537 -7.13 -28.63 -22.30
CA GLY A 537 -5.91 -28.72 -21.51
C GLY A 537 -6.16 -28.69 -20.01
N HIS A 538 -5.09 -28.90 -19.25
CA HIS A 538 -5.14 -29.01 -17.79
C HIS A 538 -5.30 -27.65 -17.09
N TYR A 539 -5.62 -27.68 -15.79
CA TYR A 539 -5.92 -26.49 -14.99
C TYR A 539 -4.74 -25.49 -14.95
N MET A 540 -3.51 -26.01 -14.90
CA MET A 540 -2.29 -25.20 -14.81
C MET A 540 -1.86 -24.60 -16.15
N GLU A 541 -2.51 -24.97 -17.25
CA GLU A 541 -2.23 -24.40 -18.57
C GLU A 541 -2.78 -22.97 -18.70
N ASN A 542 -2.14 -22.17 -19.55
CA ASN A 542 -2.41 -20.75 -19.68
C ASN A 542 -3.89 -20.47 -19.98
N GLY A 543 -4.50 -19.63 -19.14
CA GLY A 543 -5.89 -19.20 -19.27
C GLY A 543 -6.92 -20.07 -18.54
N ASN A 544 -6.55 -21.25 -18.03
CA ASN A 544 -7.47 -22.13 -17.30
C ASN A 544 -7.55 -21.80 -15.79
N ARG A 545 -6.42 -21.48 -15.16
CA ARG A 545 -6.37 -21.04 -13.75
C ARG A 545 -6.91 -19.62 -13.61
N PRO A 546 -7.93 -19.37 -12.76
CA PRO A 546 -8.50 -18.04 -12.56
C PRO A 546 -7.46 -17.00 -12.12
N LYS A 547 -7.51 -15.81 -12.73
CA LYS A 547 -6.55 -14.70 -12.50
C LYS A 547 -6.39 -14.34 -11.02
N ARG A 548 -7.48 -14.38 -10.24
CA ARG A 548 -7.44 -14.10 -8.80
C ARG A 548 -6.38 -14.91 -8.04
N TYR A 549 -6.16 -16.17 -8.39
CA TYR A 549 -5.17 -17.00 -7.69
C TYR A 549 -3.74 -16.64 -8.07
N LEU A 550 -3.52 -16.22 -9.32
CA LEU A 550 -2.22 -15.72 -9.78
C LEU A 550 -1.84 -14.42 -9.05
N GLU A 551 -2.80 -13.51 -8.87
CA GLU A 551 -2.58 -12.25 -8.14
C GLU A 551 -2.35 -12.50 -6.65
N ILE A 552 -3.10 -13.42 -6.03
CA ILE A 552 -2.89 -13.75 -4.60
C ILE A 552 -1.53 -14.42 -4.38
N ASP A 553 -1.11 -15.34 -5.27
CA ASP A 553 0.24 -15.92 -5.22
C ASP A 553 1.33 -14.83 -5.30
N LYS A 554 1.11 -13.81 -6.14
CA LYS A 554 2.00 -12.65 -6.26
C LYS A 554 2.05 -11.86 -4.95
N TRP A 555 0.91 -11.51 -4.36
CA TRP A 555 0.87 -10.77 -3.09
C TRP A 555 1.52 -11.56 -1.95
N TRP A 556 1.32 -12.87 -1.92
CA TRP A 556 1.91 -13.74 -0.90
C TRP A 556 3.44 -13.81 -1.02
N LYS A 557 3.97 -13.85 -2.24
CA LYS A 557 5.43 -13.82 -2.51
C LYS A 557 6.05 -12.47 -2.16
N GLU A 558 5.39 -11.37 -2.52
CA GLU A 558 5.90 -9.99 -2.30
C GLU A 558 5.99 -9.60 -0.83
N LYS A 559 5.19 -10.24 0.05
CA LYS A 559 5.31 -10.08 1.50
C LYS A 559 6.69 -10.48 2.05
N GLY A 560 7.46 -11.27 1.30
CA GLY A 560 8.73 -11.86 1.73
C GLY A 560 8.51 -13.27 2.32
N GLU A 561 9.44 -14.20 2.05
CA GLU A 561 9.37 -15.51 2.69
C GLU A 561 9.55 -15.32 4.21
N PRO A 562 8.62 -15.78 5.05
CA PRO A 562 8.97 -16.01 6.45
C PRO A 562 10.17 -16.95 6.46
N HIS A 563 11.15 -16.72 7.34
CA HIS A 563 12.25 -17.67 7.56
C HIS A 563 11.64 -19.07 7.64
N LYS A 564 11.77 -19.86 6.57
CA LYS A 564 11.31 -21.24 6.58
C LYS A 564 12.12 -21.91 7.67
N GLU A 565 11.47 -22.20 8.80
CA GLU A 565 12.03 -23.13 9.76
C GLU A 565 12.38 -24.38 8.96
N LYS A 566 13.67 -24.73 8.93
CA LYS A 566 14.18 -25.84 8.11
C LYS A 566 13.65 -27.22 8.55
N GLY A 567 12.74 -27.25 9.53
CA GLY A 567 12.15 -28.45 10.11
C GLY A 567 10.76 -28.76 9.54
N ALA A 568 10.43 -30.05 9.50
CA ALA A 568 9.07 -30.50 9.21
C ALA A 568 8.09 -30.01 10.29
N ARG A 569 6.83 -29.76 9.91
CA ARG A 569 5.80 -29.32 10.86
C ARG A 569 5.56 -30.40 11.92
N THR A 570 5.17 -30.00 13.12
CA THR A 570 4.82 -30.94 14.20
C THR A 570 3.54 -31.70 13.89
N ARG A 571 2.59 -31.06 13.22
CA ARG A 571 1.30 -31.62 12.77
C ARG A 571 1.05 -31.33 11.29
N TYR A 572 0.23 -32.15 10.66
CA TYR A 572 -0.30 -31.88 9.32
C TYR A 572 -0.97 -30.52 9.27
N ALA A 573 -0.81 -29.84 8.14
CA ALA A 573 -1.42 -28.53 7.93
C ALA A 573 -2.96 -28.66 7.95
N SER A 574 -3.65 -27.64 8.44
CA SER A 574 -5.12 -27.64 8.41
C SER A 574 -5.63 -27.64 6.97
N THR A 575 -4.94 -26.95 6.07
CA THR A 575 -5.14 -26.96 4.61
C THR A 575 -3.81 -27.25 3.91
N THR A 576 -3.85 -27.95 2.78
CA THR A 576 -2.64 -28.24 1.99
C THR A 576 -1.99 -26.93 1.54
N GLN A 577 -0.69 -26.77 1.82
CA GLN A 577 0.01 -25.49 1.62
C GLN A 577 0.25 -25.15 0.14
N ASP A 578 0.36 -26.15 -0.73
CA ASP A 578 0.31 -25.96 -2.19
C ASP A 578 -1.15 -26.11 -2.66
N THR A 579 -1.76 -24.99 -3.00
CA THR A 579 -3.17 -24.91 -3.38
C THR A 579 -3.47 -25.59 -4.71
N CYS A 580 -2.47 -25.79 -5.55
CA CYS A 580 -2.55 -26.48 -6.83
C CYS A 580 -2.20 -27.97 -6.74
N PHE A 581 -2.00 -28.52 -5.53
CA PHE A 581 -1.70 -29.95 -5.31
C PHE A 581 -2.64 -30.87 -6.09
N TRP A 582 -3.95 -30.62 -6.00
CA TRP A 582 -4.96 -31.44 -6.65
C TRP A 582 -4.93 -31.33 -8.18
N ALA A 583 -4.56 -30.17 -8.75
CA ALA A 583 -4.42 -30.04 -10.20
C ALA A 583 -3.24 -30.89 -10.72
N LYS A 584 -2.10 -30.83 -10.03
CA LYS A 584 -0.93 -31.67 -10.32
C LYS A 584 -1.25 -33.17 -10.21
N LEU A 585 -2.10 -33.54 -9.25
CA LEU A 585 -2.56 -34.93 -9.11
C LEU A 585 -3.40 -35.37 -10.32
N GLU A 586 -4.34 -34.55 -10.78
CA GLU A 586 -5.19 -34.93 -11.92
C GLU A 586 -4.36 -35.09 -13.21
N GLU A 587 -3.33 -34.26 -13.41
CA GLU A 587 -2.34 -34.45 -14.49
C GLU A 587 -1.56 -35.77 -14.35
N ALA A 588 -1.11 -36.10 -13.13
CA ALA A 588 -0.39 -37.35 -12.86
C ALA A 588 -1.26 -38.60 -13.03
N LYS A 589 -2.56 -38.51 -12.69
CA LYS A 589 -3.55 -39.57 -12.93
C LYS A 589 -3.72 -39.83 -14.42
N GLU A 590 -3.88 -38.78 -15.22
CA GLU A 590 -4.00 -38.92 -16.67
C GLU A 590 -2.72 -39.47 -17.29
N CYS A 591 -1.54 -39.04 -16.82
CA CYS A 591 -0.28 -39.61 -17.29
C CYS A 591 -0.20 -41.13 -17.02
N LEU A 592 -0.66 -41.58 -15.84
CA LEU A 592 -0.67 -42.99 -15.47
C LEU A 592 -1.71 -43.81 -16.26
N ASP A 593 -2.86 -43.21 -16.60
CA ASP A 593 -3.87 -43.85 -17.44
C ASP A 593 -3.40 -43.93 -18.90
N ASP A 594 -2.81 -42.85 -19.43
CA ASP A 594 -2.19 -42.85 -20.75
C ASP A 594 -1.12 -43.92 -20.86
N MET A 595 -0.28 -44.11 -19.84
CA MET A 595 0.76 -45.15 -19.79
C MET A 595 0.27 -46.60 -20.00
N LYS A 596 -1.01 -46.86 -19.79
CA LYS A 596 -1.62 -48.19 -20.00
C LYS A 596 -2.04 -48.43 -21.45
N SER A 597 -1.98 -47.41 -22.32
CA SER A 597 -2.29 -47.54 -23.74
C SER A 597 -1.19 -48.31 -24.48
N GLU A 598 -1.57 -49.28 -25.30
CA GLU A 598 -0.65 -50.16 -26.05
C GLU A 598 0.09 -49.43 -27.20
N SER A 599 -0.38 -48.25 -27.61
CA SER A 599 0.06 -47.55 -28.83
C SER A 599 1.08 -46.41 -28.63
N ILE A 600 1.79 -46.37 -27.50
CA ILE A 600 2.69 -45.24 -27.15
C ILE A 600 4.13 -45.51 -27.57
N ASP A 601 4.77 -44.56 -28.26
CA ASP A 601 6.20 -44.58 -28.57
C ASP A 601 7.09 -44.47 -27.30
N GLU A 602 8.36 -44.86 -27.41
CA GLU A 602 9.29 -44.89 -26.28
C GLU A 602 9.58 -43.51 -25.69
N GLN A 603 9.66 -42.47 -26.53
CA GLN A 603 9.99 -41.12 -26.11
C GLN A 603 8.84 -40.49 -25.29
N ARG A 604 7.60 -40.73 -25.72
CA ARG A 604 6.38 -40.34 -25.00
C ARG A 604 6.23 -41.13 -23.70
N ARG A 605 6.54 -42.44 -23.70
CA ARG A 605 6.59 -43.24 -22.46
C ARG A 605 7.56 -42.68 -21.44
N TYR A 606 8.78 -42.31 -21.87
CA TYR A 606 9.78 -41.68 -21.00
C TYR A 606 9.27 -40.36 -20.41
N LEU A 607 8.67 -39.49 -21.23
CA LEU A 607 8.16 -38.19 -20.77
C LEU A 607 7.02 -38.33 -19.75
N LEU A 608 6.08 -39.25 -20.00
CA LEU A 608 5.00 -39.56 -19.06
C LEU A 608 5.57 -40.09 -17.73
N TRP A 609 6.57 -40.96 -17.78
CA TRP A 609 7.18 -41.53 -16.57
C TRP A 609 7.86 -40.46 -15.74
N LYS A 610 8.61 -39.58 -16.40
CA LYS A 610 9.27 -38.44 -15.75
C LYS A 610 8.28 -37.54 -15.02
N ARG A 611 7.09 -37.30 -15.59
CA ARG A 611 6.03 -36.52 -14.93
C ARG A 611 5.43 -37.25 -13.72
N ILE A 612 5.14 -38.55 -13.85
CA ILE A 612 4.61 -39.39 -12.76
C ILE A 612 5.58 -39.42 -11.57
N VAL A 613 6.84 -39.77 -11.81
CA VAL A 613 7.89 -39.82 -10.78
C VAL A 613 8.17 -38.42 -10.20
N GLY A 614 8.10 -37.39 -11.04
CA GLY A 614 8.21 -35.99 -10.61
C GLY A 614 7.12 -35.61 -9.60
N PHE A 615 5.86 -35.96 -9.88
CA PHE A 615 4.75 -35.72 -8.98
C PHE A 615 4.82 -36.59 -7.71
N GLU A 616 5.20 -37.86 -7.84
CA GLU A 616 5.38 -38.77 -6.69
C GLU A 616 6.36 -38.18 -5.66
N ARG A 617 7.58 -37.82 -6.10
CA ARG A 617 8.61 -37.23 -5.23
C ARG A 617 8.17 -35.90 -4.62
N TYR A 618 7.49 -35.08 -5.41
CA TYR A 618 6.91 -33.81 -4.95
C TYR A 618 5.89 -34.08 -3.82
N ALA A 619 4.94 -34.98 -4.03
CA ALA A 619 3.91 -35.30 -3.04
C ALA A 619 4.51 -35.93 -1.77
N GLU A 620 5.44 -36.87 -1.91
CA GLU A 620 6.17 -37.47 -0.77
C GLU A 620 6.88 -36.41 0.07
N THR A 621 7.48 -35.41 -0.57
CA THR A 621 8.15 -34.30 0.12
C THR A 621 7.14 -33.50 0.95
N LEU A 622 6.01 -33.10 0.37
CA LEU A 622 4.97 -32.36 1.09
C LEU A 622 4.38 -33.18 2.25
N VAL A 623 4.17 -34.49 2.06
CA VAL A 623 3.70 -35.40 3.12
C VAL A 623 4.71 -35.50 4.25
N LYS A 624 6.01 -35.68 3.93
CA LYS A 624 7.10 -35.76 4.90
C LYS A 624 7.26 -34.46 5.70
N MET A 625 7.10 -33.31 5.03
CA MET A 625 7.12 -31.99 5.67
C MET A 625 5.82 -31.65 6.41
N LYS A 626 4.80 -32.53 6.31
CA LYS A 626 3.45 -32.38 6.85
C LYS A 626 2.74 -31.11 6.34
N GLU A 627 3.06 -30.69 5.13
CA GLU A 627 2.47 -29.53 4.44
C GLU A 627 1.15 -29.86 3.75
N VAL A 628 0.81 -31.14 3.62
CA VAL A 628 -0.54 -31.58 3.21
C VAL A 628 -1.51 -31.54 4.38
N SER A 629 -2.80 -31.41 4.06
CA SER A 629 -3.88 -31.65 5.01
C SER A 629 -4.30 -33.12 5.04
N VAL A 630 -4.98 -33.51 6.12
CA VAL A 630 -5.36 -34.90 6.40
C VAL A 630 -6.32 -35.48 5.36
N ASP A 631 -7.04 -34.65 4.61
CA ASP A 631 -7.90 -35.08 3.51
C ASP A 631 -7.12 -35.68 2.35
N VAL A 632 -5.88 -35.22 2.10
CA VAL A 632 -4.99 -35.83 1.10
C VAL A 632 -4.66 -37.28 1.49
N LEU A 633 -4.47 -37.52 2.79
CA LEU A 633 -4.09 -38.82 3.35
C LEU A 633 -5.29 -39.71 3.70
N ALA A 634 -6.52 -39.25 3.44
CA ALA A 634 -7.70 -40.05 3.69
C ALA A 634 -7.68 -41.31 2.81
N ARG A 635 -8.10 -42.46 3.36
CA ARG A 635 -7.95 -43.78 2.72
C ARG A 635 -8.53 -43.84 1.31
N ASN A 636 -9.68 -43.21 1.09
CA ASN A 636 -10.37 -43.23 -0.19
C ASN A 636 -10.16 -41.94 -1.00
N SER A 637 -9.22 -41.08 -0.61
CA SER A 637 -8.91 -39.86 -1.37
C SER A 637 -8.38 -40.23 -2.77
N SER A 638 -8.56 -39.33 -3.75
CA SER A 638 -7.99 -39.52 -5.09
C SER A 638 -6.47 -39.69 -5.05
N TYR A 639 -5.78 -39.12 -4.06
CA TYR A 639 -4.33 -39.27 -3.90
C TYR A 639 -3.96 -40.68 -3.40
N SER A 640 -4.58 -41.15 -2.33
CA SER A 640 -4.32 -42.49 -1.77
C SER A 640 -4.58 -43.58 -2.81
N VAL A 641 -5.71 -43.46 -3.53
CA VAL A 641 -6.04 -44.39 -4.63
C VAL A 641 -5.02 -44.32 -5.77
N TRP A 642 -4.50 -43.13 -6.10
CA TRP A 642 -3.46 -42.99 -7.12
C TRP A 642 -2.13 -43.63 -6.68
N VAL A 643 -1.74 -43.49 -5.41
CA VAL A 643 -0.53 -44.13 -4.84
C VAL A 643 -0.64 -45.66 -4.91
N GLU A 644 -1.79 -46.22 -4.55
CA GLU A 644 -2.05 -47.67 -4.67
C GLU A 644 -1.94 -48.13 -6.13
N ARG A 645 -2.61 -47.42 -7.04
CA ARG A 645 -2.56 -47.73 -8.49
C ARG A 645 -1.16 -47.63 -9.08
N LEU A 646 -0.37 -46.63 -8.67
CA LEU A 646 1.00 -46.46 -9.12
C LEU A 646 1.88 -47.62 -8.62
N SER A 647 1.68 -48.04 -7.37
CA SER A 647 2.38 -49.18 -6.77
C SER A 647 2.09 -50.48 -7.52
N GLU A 648 0.81 -50.75 -7.81
CA GLU A 648 0.40 -51.90 -8.64
C GLU A 648 1.02 -51.86 -10.05
N PHE A 649 1.04 -50.68 -10.67
CA PHE A 649 1.64 -50.50 -12.00
C PHE A 649 3.15 -50.77 -11.99
N LYS A 650 3.87 -50.27 -10.97
CA LYS A 650 5.31 -50.52 -10.78
C LYS A 650 5.61 -52.01 -10.59
N ILE A 651 4.80 -52.72 -9.81
CA ILE A 651 4.95 -54.17 -9.59
C ILE A 651 4.74 -54.93 -10.91
N LYS A 652 3.68 -54.63 -11.66
CA LYS A 652 3.41 -55.28 -12.96
C LYS A 652 4.55 -55.06 -13.95
N LYS A 653 5.07 -53.84 -14.04
CA LYS A 653 6.23 -53.50 -14.88
C LYS A 653 7.52 -54.18 -14.42
N GLY A 654 7.79 -54.21 -13.12
CA GLY A 654 8.95 -54.92 -12.55
C GLY A 654 8.92 -56.43 -12.81
N ASN A 655 7.72 -57.03 -12.78
CA ASN A 655 7.53 -58.45 -13.12
C ASN A 655 7.63 -58.71 -14.64
N MET A 656 7.29 -57.76 -15.51
CA MET A 656 7.51 -57.88 -16.96
C MET A 656 8.99 -57.83 -17.35
N VAL A 657 9.85 -57.15 -16.58
CA VAL A 657 11.31 -57.12 -16.79
C VAL A 657 12.00 -58.38 -16.23
N ALA A 658 11.33 -59.12 -15.33
CA ALA A 658 11.85 -60.40 -14.82
C ALA A 658 11.63 -61.58 -15.78
N ASP A 659 10.64 -61.50 -16.67
CA ASP A 659 10.37 -62.54 -17.71
C ASP A 659 11.09 -62.27 -19.04
N ASP A 660 11.58 -61.06 -19.27
CA ASP A 660 12.48 -60.73 -20.39
C ASP A 660 13.70 -59.97 -19.85
N ALA A 661 14.78 -60.70 -19.61
CA ALA A 661 16.06 -60.11 -19.23
C ALA A 661 16.58 -59.18 -20.35
N MET A 662 16.45 -57.87 -20.16
CA MET A 662 17.48 -56.92 -20.58
C MET A 662 17.40 -55.60 -19.80
N GLU A 663 18.61 -55.08 -19.58
CA GLU A 663 19.03 -53.91 -18.81
C GLU A 663 18.12 -52.67 -18.91
N PHE A 664 17.90 -52.04 -17.74
CA PHE A 664 17.83 -50.59 -17.60
C PHE A 664 18.46 -50.16 -16.27
#